data_AF-A0A9D5Z9X5-F1
#
_entry.id   AF-A0A9D5Z9X5-F1
#
_cell.length_a   1.000
_cell.length_b   1.000
_cell.length_c   1.000
_cell.angle_alpha   90.00
_cell.angle_beta   90.00
_cell.angle_gamma   90.00
#
_symmetry.space_group_name_H-M   'P 1'
#
loop_
_entity.id
_entity.type
_entity.pdbx_description
1 polymer ?
#
loop_
_entity_poly.entity_id
_entity_poly.type
_entity_poly.pdbx_seq_one_letter_code
_entity_poly.pdbx_strand_id
1 'polypeptide(L)'
;MVTLKRILIGILSLAASVALVWWLARSSMPPPSDAGVKGFAETKIRLRFGHNSPVDSALHLAAQRFADEMAQKSFGRVEVSIHPFQELGNDDQMLEMARQGRLDVVLIPTAKMSVAVPAMQLADLPFYFPSREALYRVLDGEPGRVLLDKLRPIGLEGIAFWENGFKHYTANRPIHTPDDFKGLKIRTMKSRIIMHHFKEMGATPILIDFHSTRQALVENVVDGQENPLVAIVGMKIHEVQSHLTLSNHGYLGYVLSVSAKVFQNLPLDLRTLLKETGRSLVPFERAETQRREEQLLETIRRAGVTIHTLTEVERKLFAQSAEHIPYQFESVISPDVLSRAEELLRGMRTEQEKKHEIVVGFDSDLSTIGISSSLGIKQGALLAMKEINARGGVLGRRLVLWSRDDKAMPSCGIENFKDMASMPEVVAILGGVFSNVSELQAREAQQIGIPYLVSLAAAAEVVEHGKGPNYTFRVSANDRLAGPFLVQEAVKQFGRVALVLENSLWGRGNHESMQRFLELTGRTPTHVAWINRGEHVGPSMLEEIRRSGAQGIVLVANTMEGASLVQAMARDLTWGKKPLPIISHWGIVSGDFWSLVRPLHPGINLQVLQTFSFTFHPKENSERVLNLYRTFFNETGGVNAPVAIAQAYDLIHLLAQAIIQAGTTERKAVRDALESLAEYPGLIKRYNPPFTPDRHDALNADDYFLARFNQDGQLIGIDR
;
A
#
# COMPACT_ATOMS: atom_id res chain seq x y z
N MET A 1 31.86 58.84 -10.19
CA MET A 1 30.92 59.17 -11.29
C MET A 1 31.45 58.97 -12.71
N VAL A 2 32.77 58.91 -12.97
CA VAL A 2 33.32 58.78 -14.34
C VAL A 2 33.30 57.33 -14.87
N THR A 3 33.37 56.33 -14.00
CA THR A 3 33.43 54.90 -14.38
C THR A 3 32.07 54.32 -14.81
N LEU A 4 30.97 54.76 -14.19
CA LEU A 4 29.62 54.29 -14.51
C LEU A 4 29.11 54.81 -15.87
N LYS A 5 29.52 56.04 -16.25
CA LYS A 5 29.19 56.62 -17.57
C LYS A 5 29.86 55.87 -18.72
N ARG A 6 31.08 55.34 -18.53
CA ARG A 6 31.79 54.59 -19.58
C ARG A 6 31.18 53.20 -19.83
N ILE A 7 30.67 52.55 -18.79
CA ILE A 7 29.98 51.25 -18.91
C ILE A 7 28.61 51.43 -19.59
N LEU A 8 27.86 52.49 -19.24
CA LEU A 8 26.56 52.77 -19.85
C LEU A 8 26.68 53.13 -21.34
N ILE A 9 27.72 53.89 -21.72
CA ILE A 9 28.00 54.23 -23.13
C ILE A 9 28.41 52.97 -23.92
N GLY A 10 29.16 52.04 -23.31
CA GLY A 10 29.53 50.76 -23.93
C GLY A 10 28.36 49.81 -24.16
N ILE A 11 27.36 49.81 -23.27
CA ILE A 11 26.15 48.97 -23.42
C ILE A 11 25.20 49.57 -24.46
N LEU A 12 25.07 50.91 -24.50
CA LEU A 12 24.25 51.59 -25.51
C LEU A 12 24.85 51.50 -26.92
N SER A 13 26.18 51.53 -27.06
CA SER A 13 26.83 51.35 -28.37
C SER A 13 26.73 49.91 -28.88
N LEU A 14 26.74 48.90 -27.99
CA LEU A 14 26.51 47.50 -28.36
C LEU A 14 25.05 47.23 -28.76
N ALA A 15 24.07 47.83 -28.07
CA ALA A 15 22.66 47.72 -28.43
C ALA A 15 22.33 48.42 -29.76
N ALA A 16 22.93 49.57 -30.03
CA ALA A 16 22.75 50.29 -31.30
C ALA A 16 23.39 49.56 -32.49
N SER A 17 24.52 48.87 -32.29
CA SER A 17 25.17 48.10 -33.36
C SER A 17 24.46 46.77 -33.64
N VAL A 18 23.88 46.11 -32.63
CA VAL A 18 22.99 44.94 -32.85
C VAL A 18 21.70 45.35 -33.58
N ALA A 19 21.09 46.50 -33.22
CA ALA A 19 19.90 47.00 -33.91
C ALA A 19 20.18 47.40 -35.38
N LEU A 20 21.36 47.96 -35.66
CA LEU A 20 21.76 48.33 -37.03
C LEU A 20 22.08 47.09 -37.90
N VAL A 21 22.68 46.05 -37.33
CA VAL A 21 22.88 44.76 -38.03
C VAL A 21 21.55 44.07 -38.29
N TRP A 22 20.59 44.18 -37.37
CA TRP A 22 19.22 43.64 -37.56
C TRP A 22 18.42 44.44 -38.59
N TRP A 23 18.62 45.75 -38.69
CA TRP A 23 17.98 46.61 -39.68
C TRP A 23 18.58 46.45 -41.08
N LEU A 24 19.91 46.37 -41.21
CA LEU A 24 20.61 46.16 -42.48
C LEU A 24 20.39 44.75 -43.06
N ALA A 25 20.22 43.73 -42.20
CA ALA A 25 19.84 42.38 -42.63
C ALA A 25 18.38 42.31 -43.14
N ARG A 26 17.54 43.30 -42.81
CA ARG A 26 16.14 43.38 -43.25
C ARG A 26 15.96 44.09 -44.60
N SER A 27 16.95 44.88 -45.03
CA SER A 27 16.89 45.70 -46.26
C SER A 27 17.39 45.02 -47.54
N SER A 28 17.86 43.77 -47.48
CA SER A 28 18.44 43.04 -48.62
C SER A 28 17.72 41.74 -48.98
N MET A 29 16.49 41.54 -48.51
CA MET A 29 15.62 40.46 -49.00
C MET A 29 14.58 41.02 -49.99
N PRO A 30 14.39 40.40 -51.17
CA PRO A 30 13.33 40.80 -52.09
C PRO A 30 11.96 40.67 -51.40
N PRO A 31 10.96 41.50 -51.76
CA PRO A 31 9.62 41.35 -51.21
C PRO A 31 9.13 39.93 -51.47
N PRO A 32 8.55 39.22 -50.49
CA PRO A 32 7.97 37.91 -50.75
C PRO A 32 6.90 38.10 -51.83
N SER A 33 7.05 37.35 -52.92
CA SER A 33 5.99 37.18 -53.92
C SER A 33 4.69 36.80 -53.22
N ASP A 34 3.58 37.31 -53.75
CA ASP A 34 2.19 37.04 -53.34
C ASP A 34 1.78 35.59 -53.64
N ALA A 35 2.56 34.63 -53.12
CA ALA A 35 2.31 33.21 -53.13
C ALA A 35 1.73 32.87 -51.77
N GLY A 36 0.41 32.65 -51.74
CA GLY A 36 -0.41 32.53 -50.55
C GLY A 36 0.27 31.85 -49.37
N VAL A 37 0.57 32.65 -48.35
CA VAL A 37 0.73 32.14 -46.99
C VAL A 37 -0.66 31.64 -46.58
N LYS A 38 -0.92 30.35 -46.78
CA LYS A 38 -1.91 29.66 -45.96
C LYS A 38 -1.45 29.86 -44.53
N GLY A 39 -2.08 30.79 -43.81
CA GLY A 39 -1.95 30.84 -42.36
C GLY A 39 -2.20 29.44 -41.84
N PHE A 40 -1.28 28.91 -41.03
CA PHE A 40 -1.60 27.74 -40.23
C PHE A 40 -2.79 28.16 -39.37
N ALA A 41 -4.00 27.79 -39.77
CA ALA A 41 -5.15 27.83 -38.89
C ALA A 41 -4.75 26.96 -37.70
N GLU A 42 -4.50 27.58 -36.54
CA GLU A 42 -4.37 26.83 -35.28
C GLU A 42 -5.63 25.99 -35.17
N THR A 43 -5.48 24.68 -35.35
CA THR A 43 -6.62 23.77 -35.34
C THR A 43 -7.18 23.81 -33.93
N LYS A 44 -8.38 24.38 -33.78
CA LYS A 44 -9.08 24.47 -32.50
C LYS A 44 -9.26 23.06 -31.94
N ILE A 45 -8.64 22.79 -30.78
CA ILE A 45 -8.73 21.51 -30.08
C ILE A 45 -10.04 21.52 -29.29
N ARG A 46 -10.90 20.55 -29.58
CA ARG A 46 -12.17 20.37 -28.87
C ARG A 46 -12.07 19.18 -27.93
N LEU A 47 -12.31 19.42 -26.66
CA LEU A 47 -12.36 18.39 -25.62
C LEU A 47 -13.80 18.24 -25.13
N ARG A 48 -14.21 17.00 -24.85
CA ARG A 48 -15.47 16.68 -24.18
C ARG A 48 -15.17 16.29 -22.73
N PHE A 49 -15.91 16.90 -21.81
CA PHE A 49 -15.80 16.69 -20.38
C PHE A 49 -17.11 16.09 -19.86
N GLY A 50 -17.11 14.79 -19.55
CA GLY A 50 -18.27 14.09 -18.95
C GLY A 50 -18.23 13.98 -17.43
N HIS A 51 -19.37 14.17 -16.77
CA HIS A 51 -19.54 13.90 -15.33
C HIS A 51 -21.00 13.56 -14.96
N ASN A 52 -21.21 12.95 -13.79
CA ASN A 52 -22.56 12.54 -13.33
C ASN A 52 -23.28 13.60 -12.45
N SER A 53 -22.57 14.63 -11.98
CA SER A 53 -23.12 15.56 -11.00
C SER A 53 -24.26 16.44 -11.57
N PRO A 54 -25.23 16.85 -10.73
CA PRO A 54 -26.26 17.83 -11.11
C PRO A 54 -25.67 19.17 -11.56
N VAL A 55 -26.39 19.89 -12.42
CA VAL A 55 -25.94 21.18 -12.98
C VAL A 55 -25.83 22.31 -11.94
N ASP A 56 -26.51 22.22 -10.81
CA ASP A 56 -26.41 23.18 -9.70
C ASP A 56 -25.38 22.76 -8.63
N SER A 57 -24.49 21.82 -8.96
CA SER A 57 -23.42 21.40 -8.05
C SER A 57 -22.17 22.27 -8.19
N ALA A 58 -21.38 22.35 -7.10
CA ALA A 58 -20.06 22.98 -7.12
C ALA A 58 -19.10 22.29 -8.12
N LEU A 59 -19.20 20.95 -8.25
CA LEU A 59 -18.46 20.18 -9.25
C LEU A 59 -18.77 20.63 -10.69
N HIS A 60 -20.04 20.86 -11.02
CA HIS A 60 -20.41 21.36 -12.34
C HIS A 60 -19.90 22.79 -12.56
N LEU A 61 -20.03 23.66 -11.56
CA LEU A 61 -19.52 25.03 -11.64
C LEU A 61 -17.99 25.05 -11.80
N ALA A 62 -17.27 24.15 -11.13
CA ALA A 62 -15.83 23.99 -11.31
C ALA A 62 -15.49 23.46 -12.70
N ALA A 63 -16.29 22.55 -13.28
CA ALA A 63 -16.12 22.11 -14.66
C ALA A 63 -16.34 23.25 -15.68
N GLN A 64 -17.33 24.11 -15.45
CA GLN A 64 -17.56 25.32 -16.26
C GLN A 64 -16.37 26.27 -16.20
N ARG A 65 -15.86 26.56 -15.00
CA ARG A 65 -14.66 27.38 -14.84
C ARG A 65 -13.43 26.75 -15.49
N PHE A 66 -13.29 25.43 -15.40
CA PHE A 66 -12.23 24.71 -16.11
C PHE A 66 -12.31 24.95 -17.62
N ALA A 67 -13.50 24.86 -18.21
CA ALA A 67 -13.70 25.15 -19.64
C ALA A 67 -13.33 26.59 -20.00
N ASP A 68 -13.79 27.56 -19.20
CA ASP A 68 -13.52 28.98 -19.41
C ASP A 68 -12.02 29.30 -19.29
N GLU A 69 -11.35 28.79 -18.25
CA GLU A 69 -9.92 29.00 -18.04
C GLU A 69 -9.07 28.33 -19.12
N MET A 70 -9.45 27.13 -19.58
CA MET A 70 -8.79 26.48 -20.71
C MET A 70 -8.93 27.32 -21.98
N ALA A 71 -10.11 27.88 -22.26
CA ALA A 71 -10.31 28.74 -23.42
C ALA A 71 -9.51 30.05 -23.32
N GLN A 72 -9.55 30.72 -22.18
CA GLN A 72 -8.84 31.98 -21.95
C GLN A 72 -7.32 31.82 -22.00
N LYS A 73 -6.78 30.89 -21.21
CA LYS A 73 -5.32 30.69 -21.06
C LYS A 73 -4.67 30.05 -22.29
N SER A 74 -5.46 29.36 -23.13
CA SER A 74 -5.00 28.85 -24.43
C SER A 74 -5.22 29.82 -25.60
N PHE A 75 -5.69 31.05 -25.35
CA PHE A 75 -6.03 32.04 -26.38
C PHE A 75 -7.04 31.50 -27.42
N GLY A 76 -8.01 30.69 -26.96
CA GLY A 76 -9.04 30.07 -27.80
C GLY A 76 -8.62 28.81 -28.54
N ARG A 77 -7.37 28.34 -28.38
CA ARG A 77 -6.87 27.09 -28.99
C ARG A 77 -7.58 25.85 -28.44
N VAL A 78 -8.08 25.90 -27.21
CA VAL A 78 -8.83 24.81 -26.58
C VAL A 78 -10.27 25.26 -26.31
N GLU A 79 -11.23 24.42 -26.69
CA GLU A 79 -12.64 24.53 -26.34
C GLU A 79 -13.07 23.25 -25.63
N VAL A 80 -13.65 23.40 -24.44
CA VAL A 80 -14.14 22.27 -23.64
C VAL A 80 -15.66 22.30 -23.63
N SER A 81 -16.28 21.23 -24.11
CA SER A 81 -17.73 21.01 -24.03
C SER A 81 -18.05 20.13 -22.82
N ILE A 82 -18.94 20.60 -21.94
CA ILE A 82 -19.28 19.90 -20.69
C ILE A 82 -20.58 19.13 -20.90
N HIS A 83 -20.57 17.87 -20.49
CA HIS A 83 -21.67 16.92 -20.59
C HIS A 83 -22.01 16.42 -19.18
N PRO A 84 -22.85 17.15 -18.44
CA PRO A 84 -23.17 16.86 -17.03
C PRO A 84 -24.20 15.73 -16.91
N PHE A 85 -24.54 15.36 -15.67
CA PHE A 85 -25.72 14.55 -15.36
C PHE A 85 -25.85 13.24 -16.17
N GLN A 86 -24.71 12.58 -16.43
CA GLN A 86 -24.64 11.33 -17.21
C GLN A 86 -25.12 11.45 -18.67
N GLU A 87 -25.04 12.63 -19.29
CA GLU A 87 -25.45 12.86 -20.69
C GLU A 87 -24.74 11.93 -21.69
N LEU A 88 -23.47 11.59 -21.43
CA LEU A 88 -22.70 10.68 -22.28
C LEU A 88 -22.78 9.20 -21.83
N GLY A 89 -23.56 8.89 -20.79
CA GLY A 89 -23.66 7.58 -20.18
C GLY A 89 -23.29 7.58 -18.70
N ASN A 90 -23.45 6.41 -18.07
CA ASN A 90 -23.10 6.25 -16.66
C ASN A 90 -21.58 6.29 -16.43
N ASP A 91 -21.16 6.35 -15.17
CA ASP A 91 -19.75 6.50 -14.81
C ASP A 91 -18.84 5.38 -15.35
N ASP A 92 -19.32 4.12 -15.38
CA ASP A 92 -18.55 2.99 -15.92
C ASP A 92 -18.38 3.13 -17.44
N GLN A 93 -19.44 3.55 -18.15
CA GLN A 93 -19.40 3.81 -19.59
C GLN A 93 -18.47 4.99 -19.92
N MET A 94 -18.54 6.08 -19.15
CA MET A 94 -17.65 7.23 -19.32
C MET A 94 -16.18 6.87 -19.06
N LEU A 95 -15.91 6.05 -18.04
CA LEU A 95 -14.57 5.52 -17.78
C LEU A 95 -14.04 4.76 -18.99
N GLU A 96 -14.79 3.79 -19.50
CA GLU A 96 -14.36 2.97 -20.65
C GLU A 96 -14.21 3.80 -21.93
N MET A 97 -15.09 4.78 -22.17
CA MET A 97 -14.91 5.74 -23.27
C MET A 97 -13.60 6.53 -23.12
N ALA A 98 -13.26 6.99 -21.92
CA ALA A 98 -12.02 7.73 -21.68
C ALA A 98 -10.78 6.86 -21.90
N ARG A 99 -10.77 5.62 -21.39
CA ARG A 99 -9.68 4.65 -21.62
C ARG A 99 -9.47 4.35 -23.11
N GLN A 100 -10.54 4.35 -23.89
CA GLN A 100 -10.49 4.13 -25.33
C GLN A 100 -10.05 5.37 -26.13
N GLY A 101 -10.06 6.56 -25.53
CA GLY A 101 -9.84 7.84 -26.21
C GLY A 101 -11.09 8.40 -26.89
N ARG A 102 -12.27 7.89 -26.54
CA ARG A 102 -13.59 8.32 -27.04
C ARG A 102 -14.24 9.38 -26.15
N LEU A 103 -13.65 9.72 -25.01
CA LEU A 103 -14.02 10.84 -24.15
C LEU A 103 -12.74 11.45 -23.58
N ASP A 104 -12.63 12.77 -23.58
CA ASP A 104 -11.36 13.45 -23.37
C ASP A 104 -11.05 13.67 -21.89
N VAL A 105 -12.01 14.24 -21.16
CA VAL A 105 -11.92 14.54 -19.73
C VAL A 105 -13.09 13.89 -19.00
N VAL A 106 -12.81 13.28 -17.85
CA VAL A 106 -13.83 12.67 -16.98
C VAL A 106 -13.63 13.08 -15.54
N LEU A 107 -14.75 13.23 -14.83
CA LEU A 107 -14.80 13.46 -13.39
C LEU A 107 -15.69 12.39 -12.77
N ILE A 108 -15.06 11.39 -12.16
CA ILE A 108 -15.69 10.15 -11.71
C ILE A 108 -15.53 9.99 -10.20
N PRO A 109 -16.56 9.53 -9.44
CA PRO A 109 -16.43 9.30 -8.01
C PRO A 109 -15.29 8.31 -7.67
N THR A 110 -14.56 8.54 -6.58
CA THR A 110 -13.50 7.63 -6.09
C THR A 110 -14.02 6.20 -5.89
N ALA A 111 -15.22 6.07 -5.30
CA ALA A 111 -15.92 4.79 -5.06
C ALA A 111 -16.38 4.07 -6.34
N LYS A 112 -16.39 4.72 -7.51
CA LYS A 112 -16.65 4.07 -8.80
C LYS A 112 -15.35 3.82 -9.57
N MET A 113 -14.39 4.75 -9.49
CA MET A 113 -13.04 4.55 -10.01
C MET A 113 -12.35 3.33 -9.37
N SER A 114 -12.72 2.97 -8.12
CA SER A 114 -12.23 1.80 -7.41
C SER A 114 -12.45 0.46 -8.11
N VAL A 115 -13.39 0.37 -9.06
CA VAL A 115 -13.58 -0.83 -9.87
C VAL A 115 -12.35 -1.10 -10.73
N ALA A 116 -11.72 -0.05 -11.28
CA ALA A 116 -10.53 -0.16 -12.10
C ALA A 116 -9.23 0.06 -11.31
N VAL A 117 -9.27 0.91 -10.27
CA VAL A 117 -8.12 1.19 -9.38
C VAL A 117 -8.56 0.98 -7.93
N PRO A 118 -8.52 -0.26 -7.39
CA PRO A 118 -9.01 -0.60 -6.05
C PRO A 118 -8.52 0.33 -4.93
N ALA A 119 -7.30 0.86 -5.09
CA ALA A 119 -6.66 1.81 -4.18
C ALA A 119 -7.48 3.08 -3.89
N MET A 120 -8.35 3.49 -4.82
CA MET A 120 -9.22 4.68 -4.68
C MET A 120 -10.18 4.58 -3.49
N GLN A 121 -10.39 3.38 -2.93
CA GLN A 121 -11.21 3.18 -1.73
C GLN A 121 -10.58 3.74 -0.46
N LEU A 122 -9.35 4.30 -0.48
CA LEU A 122 -8.80 5.08 0.64
C LEU A 122 -9.80 6.15 1.14
N ALA A 123 -10.44 6.85 0.20
CA ALA A 123 -11.45 7.89 0.50
C ALA A 123 -12.74 7.32 1.10
N ASP A 124 -13.00 6.02 0.91
CA ASP A 124 -14.21 5.34 1.37
C ASP A 124 -14.08 4.83 2.81
N LEU A 125 -12.90 4.94 3.44
CA LEU A 125 -12.67 4.48 4.80
C LEU A 125 -13.56 5.23 5.81
N PRO A 126 -14.47 4.54 6.52
CA PRO A 126 -15.41 5.17 7.41
C PRO A 126 -14.72 5.67 8.70
N PHE A 127 -14.98 6.92 9.09
CA PHE A 127 -14.46 7.61 10.27
C PHE A 127 -12.92 7.66 10.39
N TYR A 128 -12.20 7.33 9.32
CA TYR A 128 -10.74 7.19 9.34
C TYR A 128 -10.01 8.54 9.42
N PHE A 129 -10.51 9.55 8.70
CA PHE A 129 -9.90 10.87 8.69
C PHE A 129 -10.41 11.70 9.88
N PRO A 130 -9.52 12.29 10.69
CA PRO A 130 -9.90 13.03 11.88
C PRO A 130 -10.62 14.35 11.53
N SER A 131 -10.34 14.91 10.35
CA SER A 131 -10.98 16.11 9.84
C SER A 131 -10.97 16.16 8.31
N ARG A 132 -11.81 17.02 7.75
CA ARG A 132 -11.83 17.36 6.32
C ARG A 132 -10.47 17.92 5.85
N GLU A 133 -9.81 18.74 6.66
CA GLU A 133 -8.46 19.26 6.35
C GLU A 133 -7.41 18.15 6.29
N ALA A 134 -7.43 17.22 7.26
CA ALA A 134 -6.50 16.09 7.28
C ALA A 134 -6.69 15.21 6.02
N LEU A 135 -7.94 14.99 5.62
CA LEU A 135 -8.26 14.29 4.39
C LEU A 135 -7.71 15.01 3.15
N TYR A 136 -7.91 16.33 3.04
CA TYR A 136 -7.36 17.09 1.92
C TYR A 136 -5.84 16.99 1.85
N ARG A 137 -5.15 17.12 2.98
CA ARG A 137 -3.69 16.96 3.04
C ARG A 137 -3.25 15.57 2.56
N VAL A 138 -4.01 14.52 2.86
CA VAL A 138 -3.75 13.16 2.35
C VAL A 138 -3.97 13.07 0.83
N LEU A 139 -5.09 13.59 0.31
CA LEU A 139 -5.42 13.52 -1.12
C LEU A 139 -4.60 14.48 -2.00
N ASP A 140 -4.11 15.59 -1.45
CA ASP A 140 -3.29 16.56 -2.17
C ASP A 140 -1.78 16.29 -2.01
N GLY A 141 -1.43 15.50 -0.98
CA GLY A 141 -0.07 15.08 -0.67
C GLY A 141 0.38 13.84 -1.44
N GLU A 142 1.43 13.20 -0.92
CA GLU A 142 2.04 12.02 -1.53
C GLU A 142 1.08 10.81 -1.67
N PRO A 143 0.21 10.47 -0.71
CA PRO A 143 -0.76 9.39 -0.89
C PRO A 143 -1.66 9.61 -2.10
N GLY A 144 -2.22 10.81 -2.24
CA GLY A 144 -3.04 11.18 -3.39
C GLY A 144 -2.27 11.20 -4.71
N ARG A 145 -1.00 11.63 -4.71
CA ARG A 145 -0.13 11.52 -5.89
C ARG A 145 -0.01 10.08 -6.37
N VAL A 146 0.31 9.16 -5.45
CA VAL A 146 0.44 7.73 -5.74
C VAL A 146 -0.88 7.15 -6.26
N LEU A 147 -2.03 7.56 -5.69
CA LEU A 147 -3.35 7.17 -6.19
C LEU A 147 -3.59 7.66 -7.63
N LEU A 148 -3.26 8.90 -7.95
CA LEU A 148 -3.40 9.46 -9.30
C LEU A 148 -2.46 8.77 -10.30
N ASP A 149 -1.24 8.40 -9.89
CA ASP A 149 -0.29 7.69 -10.76
C ASP A 149 -0.78 6.27 -11.11
N LYS A 150 -1.55 5.61 -10.21
CA LYS A 150 -2.18 4.30 -10.49
C LYS A 150 -3.27 4.37 -11.58
N LEU A 151 -3.65 5.55 -12.07
CA LEU A 151 -4.54 5.72 -13.22
C LEU A 151 -3.82 5.52 -14.57
N ARG A 152 -2.50 5.73 -14.64
CA ARG A 152 -1.74 5.60 -15.90
C ARG A 152 -1.82 4.20 -16.50
N PRO A 153 -1.64 3.11 -15.73
CA PRO A 153 -1.75 1.74 -16.26
C PRO A 153 -3.12 1.42 -16.87
N ILE A 154 -4.19 2.09 -16.42
CA ILE A 154 -5.53 1.89 -16.98
C ILE A 154 -5.84 2.82 -18.15
N GLY A 155 -4.89 3.65 -18.61
CA GLY A 155 -5.05 4.52 -19.76
C GLY A 155 -5.62 5.90 -19.43
N LEU A 156 -5.46 6.38 -18.20
CA LEU A 156 -5.87 7.71 -17.76
C LEU A 156 -4.71 8.48 -17.14
N GLU A 157 -4.65 9.79 -17.39
CA GLU A 157 -3.78 10.71 -16.64
C GLU A 157 -4.59 11.37 -15.51
N GLY A 158 -4.23 11.07 -14.26
CA GLY A 158 -4.85 11.69 -13.09
C GLY A 158 -4.41 13.14 -12.88
N ILE A 159 -5.36 14.04 -12.63
CA ILE A 159 -5.11 15.48 -12.50
C ILE A 159 -5.20 15.93 -11.04
N ALA A 160 -6.35 15.74 -10.41
CA ALA A 160 -6.67 16.21 -9.06
C ALA A 160 -7.88 15.48 -8.46
N PHE A 161 -8.06 15.59 -7.13
CA PHE A 161 -9.26 15.19 -6.43
C PHE A 161 -10.14 16.41 -6.09
N TRP A 162 -11.39 16.38 -6.55
CA TRP A 162 -12.42 17.36 -6.21
C TRP A 162 -13.37 16.76 -5.16
N GLU A 163 -14.08 17.61 -4.41
CA GLU A 163 -15.03 17.22 -3.38
C GLU A 163 -16.46 17.18 -3.91
N ASN A 164 -17.23 16.18 -3.52
CA ASN A 164 -18.68 16.27 -3.58
C ASN A 164 -19.28 16.62 -2.21
N GLY A 165 -18.70 16.05 -1.15
CA GLY A 165 -18.99 16.36 0.24
C GLY A 165 -18.76 15.15 1.13
N PHE A 166 -19.00 15.32 2.43
CA PHE A 166 -19.08 14.18 3.34
C PHE A 166 -20.45 13.50 3.22
N LYS A 167 -20.44 12.17 3.35
CA LYS A 167 -21.63 11.34 3.24
C LYS A 167 -22.40 11.31 4.56
N HIS A 168 -23.71 11.27 4.43
CA HIS A 168 -24.67 11.20 5.54
C HIS A 168 -25.65 10.06 5.32
N TYR A 169 -26.20 9.51 6.40
CA TYR A 169 -27.17 8.42 6.32
C TYR A 169 -28.58 8.97 6.18
N THR A 170 -29.40 8.35 5.33
CA THR A 170 -30.85 8.55 5.35
C THR A 170 -31.56 7.21 5.47
N ALA A 171 -32.69 7.24 6.16
CA ALA A 171 -33.61 6.11 6.28
C ALA A 171 -35.03 6.63 6.58
N ASN A 172 -36.00 5.73 6.65
CA ASN A 172 -37.35 6.03 7.15
C ASN A 172 -37.52 5.77 8.66
N ARG A 173 -36.41 5.74 9.40
CA ARG A 173 -36.34 5.63 10.87
C ARG A 173 -35.06 6.32 11.40
N PRO A 174 -34.99 6.66 12.69
CA PRO A 174 -33.77 7.20 13.29
C PRO A 174 -32.58 6.23 13.21
N ILE A 175 -31.37 6.76 13.03
CA ILE A 175 -30.10 6.01 13.02
C ILE A 175 -29.12 6.74 13.95
N HIS A 176 -29.00 6.28 15.19
CA HIS A 176 -28.17 6.93 16.22
C HIS A 176 -26.93 6.10 16.56
N THR A 177 -27.01 4.78 16.38
CA THR A 177 -25.97 3.80 16.69
C THR A 177 -25.79 2.80 15.55
N PRO A 178 -24.66 2.08 15.49
CA PRO A 178 -24.46 1.00 14.51
C PRO A 178 -25.60 -0.03 14.49
N ASP A 179 -26.18 -0.35 15.65
CA ASP A 179 -27.23 -1.36 15.78
C ASP A 179 -28.53 -1.00 15.07
N ASP A 180 -28.77 0.28 14.79
CA ASP A 180 -29.96 0.76 14.08
C ASP A 180 -29.97 0.36 12.59
N PHE A 181 -28.84 -0.09 12.06
CA PHE A 181 -28.73 -0.65 10.71
C PHE A 181 -29.17 -2.11 10.61
N LYS A 182 -29.33 -2.84 11.73
CA LYS A 182 -29.69 -4.25 11.72
C LYS A 182 -30.98 -4.49 10.92
N GLY A 183 -30.87 -5.38 9.93
CA GLY A 183 -31.97 -5.78 9.06
C GLY A 183 -32.36 -4.77 7.97
N LEU A 184 -31.70 -3.61 7.86
CA LEU A 184 -31.95 -2.66 6.78
C LEU A 184 -31.30 -3.10 5.48
N LYS A 185 -31.99 -2.88 4.37
CA LYS A 185 -31.41 -2.89 3.02
C LYS A 185 -30.91 -1.48 2.70
N ILE A 186 -29.60 -1.30 2.60
CA ILE A 186 -29.00 0.02 2.35
C ILE A 186 -28.45 0.07 0.94
N ARG A 187 -28.86 1.08 0.16
CA ARG A 187 -28.25 1.33 -1.14
C ARG A 187 -26.81 1.81 -0.95
N THR A 188 -25.87 1.19 -1.68
CA THR A 188 -24.45 1.61 -1.69
C THR A 188 -23.91 1.81 -3.10
N MET A 189 -22.80 2.55 -3.22
CA MET A 189 -21.97 2.55 -4.42
C MET A 189 -21.18 1.24 -4.54
N LYS A 190 -20.54 1.02 -5.70
CA LYS A 190 -19.72 -0.17 -6.01
C LYS A 190 -18.32 -0.10 -5.36
N SER A 191 -18.30 -0.07 -4.04
CA SER A 191 -17.09 -0.08 -3.20
C SER A 191 -17.19 -1.21 -2.18
N ARG A 192 -16.14 -2.05 -2.11
CA ARG A 192 -16.09 -3.18 -1.18
C ARG A 192 -16.05 -2.69 0.26
N ILE A 193 -15.36 -1.58 0.52
CA ILE A 193 -15.26 -0.96 1.85
C ILE A 193 -16.62 -0.45 2.31
N ILE A 194 -17.34 0.28 1.45
CA ILE A 194 -18.68 0.80 1.80
C ILE A 194 -19.64 -0.36 2.07
N MET A 195 -19.67 -1.37 1.20
CA MET A 195 -20.51 -2.55 1.41
C MET A 195 -20.17 -3.27 2.72
N HIS A 196 -18.87 -3.44 3.00
CA HIS A 196 -18.41 -4.10 4.21
C HIS A 196 -18.80 -3.31 5.47
N HIS A 197 -18.64 -1.99 5.47
CA HIS A 197 -19.06 -1.10 6.57
C HIS A 197 -20.52 -1.32 6.97
N PHE A 198 -21.45 -1.31 6.01
CA PHE A 198 -22.86 -1.57 6.30
C PHE A 198 -23.12 -3.00 6.76
N LYS A 199 -22.40 -3.98 6.20
CA LYS A 199 -22.53 -5.39 6.60
C LYS A 199 -22.10 -5.61 8.06
N GLU A 200 -21.01 -4.98 8.50
CA GLU A 200 -20.54 -5.03 9.89
C GLU A 200 -21.57 -4.45 10.87
N MET A 201 -22.35 -3.46 10.43
CA MET A 201 -23.45 -2.88 11.21
C MET A 201 -24.76 -3.69 11.12
N GLY A 202 -24.74 -4.87 10.47
CA GLY A 202 -25.89 -5.76 10.36
C GLY A 202 -26.91 -5.39 9.27
N ALA A 203 -26.56 -4.47 8.36
CA ALA A 203 -27.36 -4.16 7.19
C ALA A 203 -27.03 -5.08 5.99
N THR A 204 -27.94 -5.10 5.01
CA THR A 204 -27.76 -5.72 3.70
C THR A 204 -27.46 -4.62 2.67
N PRO A 205 -26.20 -4.43 2.24
CA PRO A 205 -25.88 -3.47 1.20
C PRO A 205 -26.38 -3.93 -0.17
N ILE A 206 -27.05 -3.06 -0.92
CA ILE A 206 -27.57 -3.31 -2.27
C ILE A 206 -26.94 -2.31 -3.25
N LEU A 207 -26.28 -2.84 -4.28
CA LEU A 207 -25.68 -2.03 -5.34
C LEU A 207 -26.77 -1.51 -6.28
N ILE A 208 -26.95 -0.20 -6.30
CA ILE A 208 -27.91 0.48 -7.19
C ILE A 208 -27.22 1.70 -7.79
N ASP A 209 -27.38 1.91 -9.11
CA ASP A 209 -26.83 3.10 -9.76
C ASP A 209 -27.38 4.39 -9.14
N PHE A 210 -26.57 5.45 -9.19
CA PHE A 210 -26.90 6.74 -8.60
C PHE A 210 -28.24 7.29 -9.10
N HIS A 211 -28.50 7.25 -10.41
CA HIS A 211 -29.73 7.81 -10.96
C HIS A 211 -30.98 6.95 -10.67
N SER A 212 -30.80 5.67 -10.34
CA SER A 212 -31.89 4.77 -9.92
C SER A 212 -32.16 4.80 -8.41
N THR A 213 -31.36 5.52 -7.63
CA THR A 213 -31.43 5.48 -6.15
C THR A 213 -32.76 5.98 -5.61
N ARG A 214 -33.28 7.11 -6.12
CA ARG A 214 -34.57 7.65 -5.67
C ARG A 214 -35.71 6.67 -5.92
N GLN A 215 -35.75 6.08 -7.13
CA GLN A 215 -36.81 5.13 -7.49
C GLN A 215 -36.77 3.89 -6.60
N ALA A 216 -35.58 3.36 -6.31
CA ALA A 216 -35.41 2.21 -5.43
C ALA A 216 -35.89 2.48 -3.98
N LEU A 217 -35.74 3.73 -3.49
CA LEU A 217 -36.28 4.15 -2.19
C LEU A 217 -37.80 4.27 -2.23
N VAL A 218 -38.37 4.85 -3.29
CA VAL A 218 -39.84 4.95 -3.50
C VAL A 218 -40.49 3.57 -3.53
N GLU A 219 -39.87 2.63 -4.23
CA GLU A 219 -40.35 1.25 -4.38
C GLU A 219 -40.03 0.35 -3.17
N ASN A 220 -39.37 0.88 -2.14
CA ASN A 220 -38.90 0.12 -0.96
C ASN A 220 -38.03 -1.09 -1.31
N VAL A 221 -37.30 -1.03 -2.43
CA VAL A 221 -36.23 -1.99 -2.75
C VAL A 221 -35.16 -1.91 -1.66
N VAL A 222 -34.82 -0.68 -1.26
CA VAL A 222 -33.92 -0.34 -0.15
C VAL A 222 -34.63 0.56 0.85
N ASP A 223 -34.21 0.48 2.12
CA ASP A 223 -34.78 1.22 3.25
C ASP A 223 -34.06 2.55 3.52
N GLY A 224 -32.82 2.67 3.02
CA GLY A 224 -31.96 3.81 3.25
C GLY A 224 -30.76 3.86 2.29
N GLN A 225 -29.94 4.90 2.44
CA GLN A 225 -28.76 5.13 1.61
C GLN A 225 -27.73 6.01 2.32
N GLU A 226 -26.55 6.17 1.71
CA GLU A 226 -25.56 7.19 2.06
C GLU A 226 -25.23 8.10 0.87
N ASN A 227 -25.16 9.41 1.09
CA ASN A 227 -24.69 10.40 0.11
C ASN A 227 -24.35 11.75 0.76
N PRO A 228 -23.60 12.62 0.09
CA PRO A 228 -23.50 14.03 0.45
C PRO A 228 -24.82 14.77 0.28
N LEU A 229 -24.96 15.91 0.97
CA LEU A 229 -26.18 16.72 0.98
C LEU A 229 -26.58 17.17 -0.43
N VAL A 230 -25.62 17.52 -1.29
CA VAL A 230 -25.89 17.97 -2.66
C VAL A 230 -26.54 16.88 -3.51
N ALA A 231 -26.16 15.61 -3.29
CA ALA A 231 -26.79 14.47 -3.94
C ALA A 231 -28.18 14.18 -3.35
N ILE A 232 -28.35 14.30 -2.03
CA ILE A 232 -29.65 14.11 -1.35
C ILE A 232 -30.70 15.12 -1.85
N VAL A 233 -30.30 16.38 -2.04
CA VAL A 233 -31.17 17.43 -2.57
C VAL A 233 -31.33 17.31 -4.08
N GLY A 234 -30.24 17.21 -4.83
CA GLY A 234 -30.25 17.19 -6.30
C GLY A 234 -31.03 16.00 -6.89
N MET A 235 -31.02 14.85 -6.20
CA MET A 235 -31.80 13.67 -6.58
C MET A 235 -33.15 13.58 -5.85
N LYS A 236 -33.56 14.61 -5.09
CA LYS A 236 -34.82 14.64 -4.34
C LYS A 236 -35.03 13.43 -3.44
N ILE A 237 -33.96 12.94 -2.81
CA ILE A 237 -33.99 11.79 -1.88
C ILE A 237 -34.68 12.21 -0.57
N HIS A 238 -34.49 13.45 -0.15
CA HIS A 238 -35.14 14.02 1.04
C HIS A 238 -36.68 14.05 0.96
N GLU A 239 -37.28 13.97 -0.23
CA GLU A 239 -38.75 13.86 -0.38
C GLU A 239 -39.28 12.45 -0.04
N VAL A 240 -38.40 11.45 0.02
CA VAL A 240 -38.78 10.02 0.16
C VAL A 240 -38.05 9.33 1.32
N GLN A 241 -37.38 10.10 2.17
CA GLN A 241 -36.63 9.65 3.34
C GLN A 241 -36.95 10.57 4.52
N SER A 242 -37.57 10.04 5.57
CA SER A 242 -38.06 10.85 6.69
C SER A 242 -36.99 11.28 7.68
N HIS A 243 -35.82 10.62 7.70
CA HIS A 243 -34.72 10.91 8.61
C HIS A 243 -33.39 11.09 7.88
N LEU A 244 -32.60 12.09 8.31
CA LEU A 244 -31.22 12.33 7.92
C LEU A 244 -30.34 12.32 9.17
N THR A 245 -29.30 11.50 9.19
CA THR A 245 -28.27 11.53 10.23
C THR A 245 -26.99 12.14 9.67
N LEU A 246 -26.59 13.28 10.21
CA LEU A 246 -25.35 13.98 9.87
C LEU A 246 -24.14 13.25 10.46
N SER A 247 -23.77 12.14 9.83
CA SER A 247 -22.72 11.25 10.33
C SER A 247 -21.31 11.67 9.94
N ASN A 248 -21.14 12.36 8.80
CA ASN A 248 -19.81 12.70 8.25
C ASN A 248 -18.85 11.50 8.24
N HIS A 249 -19.42 10.32 7.97
CA HIS A 249 -18.73 9.06 8.21
C HIS A 249 -17.74 8.73 7.09
N GLY A 250 -17.94 9.23 5.87
CA GLY A 250 -17.04 8.97 4.76
C GLY A 250 -17.05 10.12 3.77
N TYR A 251 -15.99 10.24 2.98
CA TYR A 251 -15.84 11.30 2.00
C TYR A 251 -16.22 10.80 0.61
N LEU A 252 -16.95 11.62 -0.15
CA LEU A 252 -17.16 11.36 -1.56
C LEU A 252 -16.27 12.28 -2.40
N GLY A 253 -15.11 11.77 -2.78
CA GLY A 253 -14.20 12.42 -3.70
C GLY A 253 -14.55 12.12 -5.16
N TYR A 254 -14.16 13.02 -6.04
CA TYR A 254 -14.19 12.81 -7.49
C TYR A 254 -12.80 12.97 -8.07
N VAL A 255 -12.45 12.09 -9.00
CA VAL A 255 -11.14 12.05 -9.64
C VAL A 255 -11.25 12.73 -10.99
N LEU A 256 -10.65 13.92 -11.12
CA LEU A 256 -10.48 14.57 -12.41
C LEU A 256 -9.36 13.85 -13.17
N SER A 257 -9.68 13.30 -14.34
CA SER A 257 -8.72 12.58 -15.17
C SER A 257 -8.96 12.82 -16.66
N VAL A 258 -7.91 12.59 -17.45
CA VAL A 258 -7.91 12.78 -18.90
C VAL A 258 -7.55 11.44 -19.54
N SER A 259 -8.14 11.13 -20.69
CA SER A 259 -7.69 9.99 -21.49
C SER A 259 -6.19 10.10 -21.77
N ALA A 260 -5.40 9.08 -21.43
CA ALA A 260 -3.96 9.11 -21.68
C ALA A 260 -3.65 9.24 -23.19
N LYS A 261 -4.48 8.65 -24.06
CA LYS A 261 -4.35 8.77 -25.52
C LYS A 261 -4.55 10.20 -26.00
N VAL A 262 -5.59 10.87 -25.50
CA VAL A 262 -5.86 12.28 -25.82
C VAL A 262 -4.76 13.16 -25.26
N PHE A 263 -4.43 12.96 -23.98
CA PHE A 263 -3.41 13.73 -23.27
C PHE A 263 -2.06 13.68 -24.00
N GLN A 264 -1.59 12.51 -24.41
CA GLN A 264 -0.32 12.33 -25.12
C GLN A 264 -0.27 13.01 -26.49
N ASN A 265 -1.41 13.17 -27.15
CA ASN A 265 -1.53 13.85 -28.44
C ASN A 265 -1.62 15.38 -28.31
N LEU A 266 -1.79 15.92 -27.10
CA LEU A 266 -1.78 17.36 -26.88
C LEU A 266 -0.35 17.92 -26.91
N PRO A 267 -0.15 19.12 -27.49
CA PRO A 267 1.06 19.91 -27.31
C PRO A 267 1.48 20.02 -25.83
N LEU A 268 2.80 20.05 -25.54
CA LEU A 268 3.32 20.03 -24.17
C LEU A 268 2.83 21.22 -23.31
N ASP A 269 2.71 22.40 -23.92
CA ASP A 269 2.13 23.59 -23.30
C ASP A 269 0.66 23.35 -22.90
N LEU A 270 -0.14 22.73 -23.78
CA LEU A 270 -1.55 22.44 -23.48
C LEU A 270 -1.72 21.29 -22.46
N ARG A 271 -0.82 20.29 -22.47
CA ARG A 271 -0.77 19.27 -21.41
C ARG A 271 -0.51 19.87 -20.04
N THR A 272 0.42 20.82 -19.98
CA THR A 272 0.78 21.53 -18.75
C THR A 272 -0.37 22.41 -18.29
N LEU A 273 -0.92 23.22 -19.19
CA LEU A 273 -2.07 24.08 -18.92
C LEU A 273 -3.27 23.30 -18.38
N LEU A 274 -3.58 22.13 -18.97
CA LEU A 274 -4.68 21.28 -18.52
C LEU A 274 -4.47 20.83 -17.07
N LYS A 275 -3.28 20.31 -16.75
CA LYS A 275 -2.93 19.85 -15.40
C LYS A 275 -2.98 20.98 -14.38
N GLU A 276 -2.41 22.13 -14.72
CA GLU A 276 -2.39 23.31 -13.85
C GLU A 276 -3.80 23.84 -13.60
N THR A 277 -4.62 23.99 -14.64
CA THR A 277 -5.99 24.48 -14.53
C THR A 277 -6.82 23.56 -13.64
N GLY A 278 -6.81 22.25 -13.89
CA GLY A 278 -7.56 21.28 -13.09
C GLY A 278 -7.16 21.23 -11.61
N ARG A 279 -5.87 21.44 -11.30
CA ARG A 279 -5.36 21.51 -9.92
C ARG A 279 -5.67 22.85 -9.25
N SER A 280 -5.56 23.95 -9.98
CA SER A 280 -5.77 25.30 -9.43
C SER A 280 -7.21 25.56 -8.99
N LEU A 281 -8.17 24.81 -9.53
CA LEU A 281 -9.59 24.91 -9.19
C LEU A 281 -9.98 24.16 -7.91
N VAL A 282 -9.13 23.28 -7.39
CA VAL A 282 -9.43 22.47 -6.20
C VAL A 282 -9.85 23.31 -4.98
N PRO A 283 -9.14 24.41 -4.61
CA PRO A 283 -9.54 25.22 -3.47
C PRO A 283 -10.87 25.94 -3.70
N PHE A 284 -11.12 26.41 -4.92
CA PHE A 284 -12.39 27.06 -5.28
C PHE A 284 -13.56 26.08 -5.18
N GLU A 285 -13.41 24.90 -5.79
CA GLU A 285 -14.44 23.87 -5.82
C GLU A 285 -14.81 23.44 -4.39
N ARG A 286 -13.82 23.10 -3.55
CA ARG A 286 -14.05 22.69 -2.15
C ARG A 286 -14.71 23.78 -1.32
N ALA A 287 -14.27 25.04 -1.47
CA ALA A 287 -14.89 26.16 -0.75
C ALA A 287 -16.35 26.36 -1.17
N GLU A 288 -16.64 26.22 -2.46
CA GLU A 288 -18.01 26.33 -2.99
C GLU A 288 -18.89 25.16 -2.54
N THR A 289 -18.36 23.94 -2.50
CA THR A 289 -19.04 22.76 -1.95
C THR A 289 -19.48 23.03 -0.51
N GLN A 290 -18.56 23.46 0.35
CA GLN A 290 -18.86 23.75 1.75
C GLN A 290 -19.84 24.92 1.93
N ARG A 291 -19.68 26.00 1.15
CA ARG A 291 -20.58 27.17 1.20
C ARG A 291 -22.04 26.80 0.94
N ARG A 292 -22.27 25.77 0.12
CA ARG A 292 -23.62 25.30 -0.25
C ARG A 292 -24.25 24.37 0.78
N GLU A 293 -23.48 23.72 1.67
CA GLU A 293 -23.99 22.69 2.60
C GLU A 293 -25.13 23.20 3.50
N GLU A 294 -25.01 24.41 4.05
CA GLU A 294 -26.04 24.99 4.93
C GLU A 294 -27.37 25.24 4.18
N GLN A 295 -27.31 25.70 2.94
CA GLN A 295 -28.51 25.94 2.12
C GLN A 295 -29.21 24.61 1.77
N LEU A 296 -28.42 23.55 1.57
CA LEU A 296 -28.93 22.21 1.30
C LEU A 296 -29.60 21.62 2.56
N LEU A 297 -29.02 21.82 3.75
CA LEU A 297 -29.66 21.43 5.02
C LEU A 297 -30.98 22.15 5.24
N GLU A 298 -31.05 23.44 4.95
CA GLU A 298 -32.28 24.20 5.08
C GLU A 298 -33.36 23.72 4.10
N THR A 299 -32.98 23.34 2.88
CA THR A 299 -33.88 22.70 1.92
C THR A 299 -34.45 21.39 2.47
N ILE A 300 -33.59 20.54 3.04
CA ILE A 300 -33.98 19.26 3.64
C ILE A 300 -34.91 19.48 4.84
N ARG A 301 -34.61 20.47 5.70
CA ARG A 301 -35.43 20.84 6.86
C ARG A 301 -36.83 21.30 6.45
N ARG A 302 -36.94 22.13 5.41
CA ARG A 302 -38.23 22.61 4.88
C ARG A 302 -39.10 21.50 4.30
N ALA A 303 -38.49 20.41 3.84
CA ALA A 303 -39.22 19.23 3.38
C ALA A 303 -39.77 18.37 4.53
N GLY A 304 -39.55 18.75 5.79
CA GLY A 304 -40.07 18.06 6.97
C GLY A 304 -39.22 16.85 7.40
N VAL A 305 -38.00 16.71 6.90
CA VAL A 305 -37.07 15.63 7.28
C VAL A 305 -36.53 15.89 8.70
N THR A 306 -36.52 14.85 9.53
CA THR A 306 -35.90 14.89 10.86
C THR A 306 -34.38 14.80 10.71
N ILE A 307 -33.67 15.87 11.06
CA ILE A 307 -32.20 15.94 10.98
C ILE A 307 -31.61 15.67 12.36
N HIS A 308 -30.83 14.59 12.48
CA HIS A 308 -30.06 14.25 13.68
C HIS A 308 -28.56 14.51 13.46
N THR A 309 -27.89 15.12 14.43
CA THR A 309 -26.43 15.26 14.44
C THR A 309 -25.88 14.30 15.49
N LEU A 310 -24.95 13.44 15.07
CA LEU A 310 -24.34 12.48 16.00
C LEU A 310 -23.69 13.21 17.18
N THR A 311 -24.00 12.76 18.38
CA THR A 311 -23.25 13.13 19.59
C THR A 311 -21.83 12.56 19.52
N GLU A 312 -20.92 13.06 20.36
CA GLU A 312 -19.55 12.52 20.44
C GLU A 312 -19.55 11.02 20.79
N VAL A 313 -20.44 10.60 21.69
CA VAL A 313 -20.59 9.20 22.10
C VAL A 313 -21.07 8.35 20.92
N GLU A 314 -22.11 8.77 20.21
CA GLU A 314 -22.63 8.06 19.03
C GLU A 314 -21.58 7.98 17.93
N ARG A 315 -20.88 9.08 17.63
CA ARG A 315 -19.79 9.10 16.66
C ARG A 315 -18.68 8.13 17.05
N LYS A 316 -18.33 8.04 18.33
CA LYS A 316 -17.33 7.10 18.83
C LYS A 316 -17.77 5.65 18.66
N LEU A 317 -19.04 5.33 18.91
CA LEU A 317 -19.58 3.98 18.67
C LEU A 317 -19.45 3.57 17.20
N PHE A 318 -19.78 4.46 16.26
CA PHE A 318 -19.59 4.21 14.83
C PHE A 318 -18.11 4.11 14.43
N ALA A 319 -17.25 4.96 14.96
CA ALA A 319 -15.81 4.91 14.66
C ALA A 319 -15.19 3.60 15.19
N GLN A 320 -15.61 3.14 16.38
CA GLN A 320 -15.15 1.87 16.96
C GLN A 320 -15.59 0.66 16.15
N SER A 321 -16.82 0.66 15.60
CA SER A 321 -17.27 -0.43 14.72
C SER A 321 -16.48 -0.48 13.39
N ALA A 322 -15.87 0.64 12.99
CA ALA A 322 -15.12 0.79 11.75
C ALA A 322 -13.58 0.68 11.90
N GLU A 323 -13.05 0.71 13.13
CA GLU A 323 -11.61 0.88 13.41
C GLU A 323 -10.71 -0.16 12.72
N HIS A 324 -11.24 -1.36 12.49
CA HIS A 324 -10.49 -2.48 11.93
C HIS A 324 -10.50 -2.54 10.39
N ILE A 325 -11.41 -1.79 9.75
CA ILE A 325 -11.64 -1.82 8.29
C ILE A 325 -10.38 -1.42 7.49
N PRO A 326 -9.60 -0.37 7.86
CA PRO A 326 -8.37 -0.03 7.13
C PRO A 326 -7.40 -1.21 7.01
N TYR A 327 -7.27 -2.01 8.07
CA TYR A 327 -6.36 -3.16 8.11
C TYR A 327 -6.87 -4.36 7.31
N GLN A 328 -8.18 -4.60 7.30
CA GLN A 328 -8.79 -5.63 6.46
C GLN A 328 -8.65 -5.35 4.96
N PHE A 329 -8.72 -4.07 4.60
CA PHE A 329 -8.69 -3.63 3.20
C PHE A 329 -7.35 -3.05 2.77
N GLU A 330 -6.28 -3.22 3.56
CA GLU A 330 -4.97 -2.65 3.23
C GLU A 330 -4.41 -3.19 1.90
N SER A 331 -4.59 -4.48 1.62
CA SER A 331 -4.23 -5.09 0.32
C SER A 331 -5.06 -4.55 -0.85
N VAL A 332 -6.27 -4.06 -0.58
CA VAL A 332 -7.17 -3.46 -1.57
C VAL A 332 -6.82 -1.98 -1.80
N ILE A 333 -6.50 -1.24 -0.72
CA ILE A 333 -6.11 0.17 -0.76
C ILE A 333 -4.69 0.35 -1.31
N SER A 334 -3.83 -0.66 -1.14
CA SER A 334 -2.38 -0.65 -1.36
C SER A 334 -1.61 -0.24 -0.08
N PRO A 335 -0.68 -1.07 0.43
CA PRO A 335 0.01 -0.81 1.71
C PRO A 335 0.90 0.44 1.68
N ASP A 336 1.50 0.74 0.53
CA ASP A 336 2.28 1.95 0.27
C ASP A 336 1.45 3.23 0.38
N VAL A 337 0.19 3.20 -0.08
CA VAL A 337 -0.75 4.33 0.01
C VAL A 337 -1.21 4.51 1.45
N LEU A 338 -1.58 3.42 2.11
CA LEU A 338 -2.09 3.49 3.49
C LEU A 338 -0.99 3.96 4.46
N SER A 339 0.23 3.42 4.37
CA SER A 339 1.35 3.84 5.23
C SER A 339 1.71 5.33 5.08
N ARG A 340 1.68 5.88 3.86
CA ARG A 340 1.89 7.33 3.62
C ARG A 340 0.74 8.18 4.16
N ALA A 341 -0.49 7.67 4.11
CA ALA A 341 -1.62 8.35 4.72
C ALA A 341 -1.49 8.34 6.26
N GLU A 342 -1.15 7.19 6.85
CA GLU A 342 -0.89 7.04 8.29
C GLU A 342 0.23 7.98 8.76
N GLU A 343 1.32 8.10 8.00
CA GLU A 343 2.41 9.04 8.25
C GLU A 343 1.91 10.48 8.35
N LEU A 344 1.21 10.97 7.32
CA LEU A 344 0.70 12.34 7.29
C LEU A 344 -0.26 12.58 8.46
N LEU A 345 -1.19 11.65 8.70
CA LEU A 345 -2.17 11.75 9.77
C LEU A 345 -1.52 11.76 11.15
N ARG A 346 -0.48 10.95 11.36
CA ARG A 346 0.30 10.93 12.60
C ARG A 346 0.97 12.28 12.87
N GLY A 347 1.55 12.90 11.84
CA GLY A 347 2.13 14.24 11.93
C GLY A 347 1.14 15.32 12.36
N MET A 348 -0.16 15.09 12.20
CA MET A 348 -1.23 16.01 12.59
C MET A 348 -1.78 15.77 14.01
N ARG A 349 -1.37 14.70 14.70
CA ARG A 349 -1.87 14.38 16.04
C ARG A 349 -1.26 15.31 17.08
N THR A 350 -2.07 15.64 18.09
CA THR A 350 -1.67 16.49 19.21
C THR A 350 -0.69 15.76 20.14
N GLU A 351 0.13 16.52 20.87
CA GLU A 351 1.04 15.95 21.89
C GLU A 351 0.29 15.18 22.99
N GLN A 352 -0.96 15.56 23.28
CA GLN A 352 -1.78 14.84 24.26
C GLN A 352 -2.23 13.48 23.72
N GLU A 353 -2.59 13.37 22.45
CA GLU A 353 -2.92 12.08 21.82
C GLU A 353 -1.69 11.17 21.79
N LYS A 354 -0.51 11.70 21.44
CA LYS A 354 0.74 10.92 21.38
C LYS A 354 1.18 10.37 22.75
N LYS A 355 0.95 11.11 23.84
CA LYS A 355 1.34 10.68 25.21
C LYS A 355 0.68 9.37 25.64
N HIS A 356 -0.51 9.05 25.12
CA HIS A 356 -1.25 7.84 25.49
C HIS A 356 -0.82 6.60 24.70
N GLU A 357 0.19 6.73 23.82
CA GLU A 357 0.60 5.68 22.89
C GLU A 357 2.06 5.29 23.11
N ILE A 358 2.35 4.00 23.00
CA ILE A 358 3.70 3.45 22.89
C ILE A 358 3.85 2.96 21.47
N VAL A 359 4.84 3.48 20.75
CA VAL A 359 4.91 3.27 19.31
C VAL A 359 6.01 2.30 18.97
N VAL A 360 5.64 1.32 18.14
CA VAL A 360 6.58 0.43 17.47
C VAL A 360 6.63 0.89 16.02
N GLY A 361 7.81 1.34 15.59
CA GLY A 361 8.06 1.59 14.18
C GLY A 361 8.04 0.28 13.40
N PHE A 362 7.60 0.30 12.16
CA PHE A 362 7.66 -0.85 11.25
C PHE A 362 8.16 -0.37 9.89
N ASP A 363 9.32 -0.85 9.48
CA ASP A 363 9.89 -0.47 8.19
C ASP A 363 10.14 -1.71 7.35
N SER A 364 9.49 -1.76 6.19
CA SER A 364 9.55 -2.90 5.27
C SER A 364 9.15 -2.48 3.86
N ASP A 365 9.30 -3.38 2.90
CA ASP A 365 8.89 -3.18 1.52
C ASP A 365 7.37 -3.29 1.37
N LEU A 366 6.69 -2.13 1.25
CA LEU A 366 5.23 -2.02 1.15
C LEU A 366 4.75 -1.70 -0.28
N SER A 367 5.68 -1.54 -1.22
CA SER A 367 5.39 -1.04 -2.57
C SER A 367 5.97 -1.90 -3.70
N THR A 368 6.88 -2.84 -3.43
CA THR A 368 7.59 -3.60 -4.47
C THR A 368 7.37 -5.12 -4.38
N ILE A 369 8.39 -5.93 -4.09
CA ILE A 369 8.38 -7.39 -4.28
C ILE A 369 8.10 -8.18 -3.00
N GLY A 370 8.31 -7.59 -1.82
CA GLY A 370 8.14 -8.19 -0.50
C GLY A 370 6.76 -7.96 0.13
N ILE A 371 5.80 -7.39 -0.61
CA ILE A 371 4.50 -6.94 -0.09
C ILE A 371 3.77 -8.03 0.71
N SER A 372 3.73 -9.26 0.20
CA SER A 372 3.01 -10.38 0.84
C SER A 372 3.54 -10.65 2.25
N SER A 373 4.86 -10.77 2.39
CA SER A 373 5.51 -10.97 3.68
C SER A 373 5.48 -9.75 4.58
N SER A 374 5.68 -8.53 4.04
CA SER A 374 5.55 -7.29 4.80
C SER A 374 4.14 -7.13 5.39
N LEU A 375 3.11 -7.49 4.63
CA LEU A 375 1.74 -7.54 5.14
C LEU A 375 1.57 -8.60 6.22
N GLY A 376 2.14 -9.79 6.05
CA GLY A 376 2.17 -10.81 7.09
C GLY A 376 2.82 -10.32 8.40
N ILE A 377 3.96 -9.62 8.31
CA ILE A 377 4.62 -9.00 9.48
C ILE A 377 3.67 -7.99 10.14
N LYS A 378 3.11 -7.05 9.36
CA LYS A 378 2.18 -6.02 9.86
C LYS A 378 0.96 -6.67 10.54
N GLN A 379 0.38 -7.69 9.92
CA GLN A 379 -0.77 -8.43 10.45
C GLN A 379 -0.44 -9.13 11.76
N GLY A 380 0.71 -9.82 11.85
CA GLY A 380 1.17 -10.45 13.09
C GLY A 380 1.35 -9.45 14.23
N ALA A 381 1.98 -8.31 13.95
CA ALA A 381 2.16 -7.24 14.91
C ALA A 381 0.81 -6.65 15.38
N LEU A 382 -0.11 -6.37 14.45
CA LEU A 382 -1.44 -5.84 14.77
C LEU A 382 -2.28 -6.82 15.59
N LEU A 383 -2.18 -8.13 15.35
CA LEU A 383 -2.87 -9.14 16.17
C LEU A 383 -2.38 -9.12 17.61
N ALA A 384 -1.06 -9.11 17.81
CA ALA A 384 -0.48 -9.02 19.15
C ALA A 384 -0.89 -7.72 19.85
N MET A 385 -0.80 -6.58 19.16
CA MET A 385 -1.22 -5.29 19.70
C MET A 385 -2.71 -5.25 20.03
N LYS A 386 -3.58 -5.87 19.22
CA LYS A 386 -5.03 -5.95 19.50
C LYS A 386 -5.28 -6.66 20.83
N GLU A 387 -4.62 -7.79 21.07
CA GLU A 387 -4.78 -8.54 22.32
C GLU A 387 -4.23 -7.79 23.53
N ILE A 388 -3.06 -7.17 23.38
CA ILE A 388 -2.42 -6.38 24.44
C ILE A 388 -3.27 -5.15 24.78
N ASN A 389 -3.73 -4.42 23.78
CA ASN A 389 -4.55 -3.22 23.95
C ASN A 389 -5.93 -3.54 24.55
N ALA A 390 -6.54 -4.67 24.19
CA ALA A 390 -7.79 -5.12 24.79
C ALA A 390 -7.66 -5.40 26.31
N ARG A 391 -6.44 -5.58 26.83
CA ARG A 391 -6.14 -5.77 28.26
C ARG A 391 -5.63 -4.49 28.95
N GLY A 392 -5.83 -3.32 28.33
CA GLY A 392 -5.39 -2.03 28.86
C GLY A 392 -4.02 -1.56 28.37
N GLY A 393 -3.43 -2.28 27.40
CA GLY A 393 -2.15 -1.90 26.79
C GLY A 393 -0.94 -2.24 27.65
N VAL A 394 0.14 -1.48 27.48
CA VAL A 394 1.42 -1.64 28.19
C VAL A 394 1.64 -0.40 29.04
N LEU A 395 1.84 -0.58 30.35
CA LEU A 395 1.93 0.52 31.31
C LEU A 395 0.71 1.49 31.24
N GLY A 396 -0.48 0.94 30.95
CA GLY A 396 -1.71 1.71 30.78
C GLY A 396 -1.80 2.53 29.47
N ARG A 397 -0.85 2.35 28.55
CA ARG A 397 -0.78 3.05 27.26
C ARG A 397 -1.01 2.08 26.10
N ARG A 398 -1.65 2.56 25.04
CA ARG A 398 -1.97 1.76 23.85
C ARG A 398 -0.71 1.52 23.00
N LEU A 399 -0.45 0.29 22.60
CA LEU A 399 0.55 0.01 21.56
C LEU A 399 0.01 0.38 20.18
N VAL A 400 0.82 1.07 19.39
CA VAL A 400 0.51 1.48 18.02
C VAL A 400 1.66 1.11 17.09
N LEU A 401 1.32 0.57 15.93
CA LEU A 401 2.27 0.28 14.86
C LEU A 401 2.35 1.49 13.92
N TRP A 402 3.55 1.92 13.55
CA TRP A 402 3.77 2.99 12.58
C TRP A 402 4.60 2.50 11.41
N SER A 403 3.95 2.34 10.27
CA SER A 403 4.56 1.77 9.07
C SER A 403 5.27 2.80 8.20
N ARG A 404 6.41 2.40 7.63
CA ARG A 404 7.11 3.08 6.53
C ARG A 404 7.49 2.08 5.45
N ASP A 405 7.66 2.61 4.24
CA ASP A 405 7.94 1.85 3.03
C ASP A 405 9.40 2.04 2.62
N ASP A 406 10.23 1.03 2.84
CA ASP A 406 11.65 1.03 2.48
C ASP A 406 11.90 0.73 0.99
N LYS A 407 10.88 0.29 0.26
CA LYS A 407 10.94 -0.04 -1.18
C LYS A 407 11.98 -1.11 -1.55
N ALA A 408 12.34 -1.97 -0.60
CA ALA A 408 13.48 -2.89 -0.68
C ALA A 408 14.83 -2.19 -0.96
N MET A 409 14.97 -0.92 -0.56
CA MET A 409 16.14 -0.07 -0.79
C MET A 409 16.81 0.32 0.54
N PRO A 410 18.10 -0.01 0.75
CA PRO A 410 18.76 0.28 2.02
C PRO A 410 18.84 1.76 2.37
N SER A 411 18.96 2.65 1.37
CA SER A 411 18.96 4.10 1.60
C SER A 411 17.64 4.60 2.19
N CYS A 412 16.52 4.12 1.65
CA CYS A 412 15.19 4.45 2.18
C CYS A 412 15.00 3.85 3.57
N GLY A 413 15.44 2.61 3.79
CA GLY A 413 15.32 1.97 5.10
C GLY A 413 16.13 2.68 6.20
N ILE A 414 17.33 3.18 5.90
CA ILE A 414 18.13 3.98 6.85
C ILE A 414 17.45 5.32 7.16
N GLU A 415 16.92 5.99 6.13
CA GLU A 415 16.22 7.28 6.29
C GLU A 415 14.97 7.11 7.17
N ASN A 416 14.13 6.13 6.85
CA ASN A 416 12.95 5.77 7.64
C ASN A 416 13.33 5.43 9.09
N PHE A 417 14.39 4.64 9.29
CA PHE A 417 14.86 4.25 10.61
C PHE A 417 15.28 5.46 11.45
N LYS A 418 16.05 6.39 10.88
CA LYS A 418 16.49 7.62 11.56
C LYS A 418 15.32 8.53 11.89
N ASP A 419 14.39 8.72 10.96
CA ASP A 419 13.18 9.51 11.19
C ASP A 419 12.35 8.92 12.35
N MET A 420 12.08 7.61 12.31
CA MET A 420 11.39 6.92 13.40
C MET A 420 12.11 7.04 14.74
N ALA A 421 13.42 6.80 14.76
CA ALA A 421 14.19 6.83 15.99
C ALA A 421 14.35 8.24 16.57
N SER A 422 14.16 9.30 15.76
CA SER A 422 14.12 10.68 16.23
C SER A 422 12.88 10.99 17.09
N MET A 423 11.82 10.20 16.94
CA MET A 423 10.56 10.37 17.69
C MET A 423 10.67 9.71 19.08
N PRO A 424 10.55 10.46 20.19
CA PRO A 424 10.73 9.91 21.54
C PRO A 424 9.74 8.81 21.93
N GLU A 425 8.54 8.79 21.33
CA GLU A 425 7.52 7.79 21.60
C GLU A 425 7.78 6.42 20.92
N VAL A 426 8.73 6.37 19.97
CA VAL A 426 9.13 5.13 19.30
C VAL A 426 10.09 4.36 20.21
N VAL A 427 9.59 3.24 20.77
CA VAL A 427 10.32 2.41 21.74
C VAL A 427 11.18 1.34 21.08
N ALA A 428 10.77 0.87 19.91
CA ALA A 428 11.45 -0.16 19.13
C ALA A 428 11.05 -0.04 17.65
N ILE A 429 11.85 -0.62 16.75
CA ILE A 429 11.56 -0.71 15.33
C ILE A 429 11.52 -2.18 14.92
N LEU A 430 10.42 -2.59 14.28
CA LEU A 430 10.22 -3.90 13.66
C LEU A 430 10.73 -3.86 12.22
N GLY A 431 11.66 -4.76 11.92
CA GLY A 431 12.32 -4.88 10.62
C GLY A 431 11.52 -5.67 9.60
N GLY A 432 11.85 -5.43 8.33
CA GLY A 432 11.18 -6.03 7.18
C GLY A 432 11.79 -7.34 6.69
N VAL A 433 11.57 -7.59 5.40
CA VAL A 433 11.87 -8.84 4.71
C VAL A 433 13.36 -8.98 4.36
N PHE A 434 14.00 -7.89 3.92
CA PHE A 434 15.26 -7.97 3.18
C PHE A 434 16.50 -7.82 4.07
N SER A 435 17.38 -8.82 4.02
CA SER A 435 18.62 -8.87 4.80
C SER A 435 19.56 -7.68 4.56
N ASN A 436 19.66 -7.18 3.32
CA ASN A 436 20.52 -6.03 2.99
C ASN A 436 20.00 -4.70 3.55
N VAL A 437 18.70 -4.57 3.77
CA VAL A 437 18.10 -3.40 4.44
C VAL A 437 18.26 -3.56 5.95
N SER A 438 17.88 -4.73 6.47
CA SER A 438 17.91 -5.04 7.90
C SER A 438 19.30 -4.98 8.51
N GLU A 439 20.35 -5.37 7.79
CA GLU A 439 21.72 -5.32 8.28
C GLU A 439 22.19 -3.87 8.53
N LEU A 440 21.89 -2.95 7.61
CA LEU A 440 22.22 -1.54 7.81
C LEU A 440 21.36 -0.90 8.90
N GLN A 441 20.08 -1.26 8.99
CA GLN A 441 19.22 -0.81 10.08
C GLN A 441 19.67 -1.32 11.44
N ALA A 442 20.17 -2.56 11.53
CA ALA A 442 20.74 -3.10 12.76
C ALA A 442 21.98 -2.30 13.22
N ARG A 443 22.82 -1.85 12.29
CA ARG A 443 23.94 -0.94 12.62
C ARG A 443 23.46 0.41 13.13
N GLU A 444 22.42 0.98 12.52
CA GLU A 444 21.81 2.24 12.99
C GLU A 444 21.15 2.06 14.36
N ALA A 445 20.49 0.91 14.61
CA ALA A 445 19.93 0.54 15.90
C ALA A 445 20.99 0.54 17.00
N GLN A 446 22.16 -0.03 16.70
CA GLN A 446 23.31 -0.08 17.60
C GLN A 446 23.88 1.31 17.89
N GLN A 447 23.97 2.18 16.88
CA GLN A 447 24.50 3.53 17.03
C GLN A 447 23.54 4.45 17.80
N ILE A 448 22.24 4.34 17.54
CA ILE A 448 21.21 5.19 18.13
C ILE A 448 20.76 4.67 19.51
N GLY A 449 20.92 3.37 19.77
CA GLY A 449 20.49 2.73 21.01
C GLY A 449 18.98 2.49 21.07
N ILE A 450 18.40 1.99 19.98
CA ILE A 450 16.97 1.62 19.90
C ILE A 450 16.82 0.11 19.63
N PRO A 451 15.99 -0.63 20.37
CA PRO A 451 15.70 -2.03 20.06
C PRO A 451 15.21 -2.22 18.62
N TYR A 452 15.88 -3.10 17.89
CA TYR A 452 15.52 -3.51 16.54
C TYR A 452 15.06 -4.97 16.53
N LEU A 453 13.82 -5.21 16.12
CA LEU A 453 13.15 -6.50 16.17
C LEU A 453 13.11 -7.10 14.77
N VAL A 454 13.74 -8.25 14.55
CA VAL A 454 13.91 -8.85 13.22
C VAL A 454 12.99 -10.04 13.05
N SER A 455 12.02 -9.91 12.13
CA SER A 455 10.94 -10.86 11.93
C SER A 455 10.99 -11.65 10.63
N LEU A 456 11.98 -11.46 9.74
CA LEU A 456 12.14 -12.29 8.54
C LEU A 456 13.56 -12.33 7.99
N ALA A 457 14.31 -11.22 8.00
CA ALA A 457 15.69 -11.20 7.50
C ALA A 457 16.54 -12.31 8.15
N ALA A 458 17.28 -13.07 7.34
CA ALA A 458 17.92 -14.31 7.77
C ALA A 458 19.47 -14.26 7.83
N ALA A 459 20.08 -13.25 7.20
CA ALA A 459 21.53 -13.12 7.20
C ALA A 459 22.08 -13.02 8.62
N ALA A 460 23.20 -13.70 8.87
CA ALA A 460 23.81 -13.79 10.20
C ALA A 460 24.27 -12.42 10.71
N GLU A 461 24.79 -11.61 9.79
CA GLU A 461 25.34 -10.28 9.99
C GLU A 461 24.32 -9.27 10.53
N VAL A 462 23.02 -9.56 10.39
CA VAL A 462 21.94 -8.74 10.98
C VAL A 462 22.02 -8.74 12.51
N VAL A 463 22.53 -9.80 13.13
CA VAL A 463 22.74 -9.87 14.59
C VAL A 463 24.24 -9.81 14.93
N GLU A 464 25.12 -10.30 14.04
CA GLU A 464 26.58 -10.38 14.20
C GLU A 464 27.33 -9.08 13.79
N HIS A 465 26.82 -7.88 14.11
CA HIS A 465 27.35 -6.61 13.53
C HIS A 465 28.42 -5.85 14.32
N GLY A 466 28.80 -6.24 15.55
CA GLY A 466 29.95 -5.63 16.22
C GLY A 466 30.03 -5.71 17.75
N LYS A 467 31.01 -4.98 18.32
CA LYS A 467 31.35 -4.94 19.76
C LYS A 467 30.51 -3.89 20.50
N GLY A 468 29.90 -4.29 21.61
CA GLY A 468 29.05 -3.45 22.45
C GLY A 468 27.76 -4.19 22.83
N PRO A 469 26.87 -3.56 23.62
CA PRO A 469 25.56 -4.13 23.92
C PRO A 469 24.72 -4.23 22.64
N ASN A 470 24.24 -5.41 22.28
CA ASN A 470 23.52 -5.63 21.03
C ASN A 470 22.07 -5.12 21.12
N TYR A 471 21.64 -4.26 20.20
CA TYR A 471 20.26 -3.75 20.16
C TYR A 471 19.34 -4.53 19.21
N THR A 472 19.84 -5.56 18.54
CA THR A 472 19.08 -6.35 17.56
C THR A 472 18.62 -7.67 18.17
N PHE A 473 17.35 -8.02 18.00
CA PHE A 473 16.73 -9.24 18.53
C PHE A 473 15.92 -9.94 17.44
N ARG A 474 16.21 -11.21 17.16
CA ARG A 474 15.65 -11.93 16.01
C ARG A 474 14.84 -13.15 16.42
N VAL A 475 13.65 -13.26 15.85
CA VAL A 475 12.76 -14.44 15.94
C VAL A 475 12.53 -15.07 14.57
N SER A 476 13.41 -14.80 13.61
CA SER A 476 13.47 -15.48 12.32
C SER A 476 14.64 -16.47 12.25
N ALA A 477 14.85 -17.10 11.10
CA ALA A 477 15.94 -18.04 10.90
C ALA A 477 17.25 -17.30 10.83
N ASN A 478 18.30 -17.99 11.27
CA ASN A 478 19.68 -17.59 11.09
C ASN A 478 20.31 -18.44 9.98
N ASP A 479 20.90 -17.81 8.95
CA ASP A 479 21.57 -18.52 7.87
C ASP A 479 22.78 -19.36 8.31
N ARG A 480 23.40 -19.06 9.46
CA ARG A 480 24.39 -19.95 10.11
C ARG A 480 23.80 -21.33 10.43
N LEU A 481 22.49 -21.42 10.59
CA LEU A 481 21.74 -22.65 10.87
C LEU A 481 20.94 -23.13 9.66
N ALA A 482 20.33 -22.19 8.91
CA ALA A 482 19.45 -22.50 7.80
C ALA A 482 20.23 -23.11 6.62
N GLY A 483 21.42 -22.58 6.31
CA GLY A 483 22.28 -23.11 5.25
C GLY A 483 22.66 -24.58 5.49
N PRO A 484 23.27 -24.91 6.65
CA PRO A 484 23.56 -26.29 7.03
C PRO A 484 22.32 -27.20 7.03
N PHE A 485 21.19 -26.74 7.56
CA PHE A 485 19.94 -27.50 7.56
C PHE A 485 19.48 -27.85 6.13
N LEU A 486 19.44 -26.88 5.23
CA LEU A 486 19.01 -27.07 3.84
C LEU A 486 19.91 -28.09 3.12
N VAL A 487 21.23 -27.96 3.28
CA VAL A 487 22.19 -28.88 2.66
C VAL A 487 22.12 -30.27 3.28
N GLN A 488 21.99 -30.38 4.60
CA GLN A 488 21.82 -31.65 5.28
C GLN A 488 20.61 -32.42 4.75
N GLU A 489 19.45 -31.75 4.66
CA GLU A 489 18.24 -32.35 4.11
C GLU A 489 18.38 -32.71 2.63
N ALA A 490 19.00 -31.84 1.82
CA ALA A 490 19.20 -32.12 0.40
C ALA A 490 20.17 -33.28 0.15
N VAL A 491 21.24 -33.39 0.94
CA VAL A 491 22.18 -34.49 0.88
C VAL A 491 21.53 -35.79 1.36
N LYS A 492 20.74 -35.75 2.43
CA LYS A 492 19.97 -36.91 2.95
C LYS A 492 19.01 -37.44 1.89
N GLN A 493 18.31 -36.55 1.18
CA GLN A 493 17.30 -36.95 0.19
C GLN A 493 17.88 -37.29 -1.20
N PHE A 494 18.94 -36.60 -1.65
CA PHE A 494 19.39 -36.67 -3.06
C PHE A 494 20.84 -37.09 -3.25
N GLY A 495 21.67 -37.07 -2.20
CA GLY A 495 23.10 -37.40 -2.28
C GLY A 495 23.96 -36.23 -2.77
N ARG A 496 24.08 -36.06 -4.10
CA ARG A 496 24.93 -35.01 -4.71
C ARG A 496 24.10 -33.76 -5.02
N VAL A 497 24.53 -32.60 -4.57
CA VAL A 497 23.74 -31.36 -4.67
C VAL A 497 24.51 -30.24 -5.37
N ALA A 498 23.80 -29.43 -6.14
CA ALA A 498 24.27 -28.13 -6.60
C ALA A 498 23.69 -27.02 -5.72
N LEU A 499 24.46 -25.95 -5.52
CA LEU A 499 24.01 -24.74 -4.84
C LEU A 499 23.62 -23.70 -5.89
N VAL A 500 22.44 -23.12 -5.76
CA VAL A 500 21.95 -22.04 -6.63
C VAL A 500 21.61 -20.87 -5.73
N LEU A 501 22.42 -19.80 -5.79
CA LEU A 501 22.46 -18.76 -4.77
C LEU A 501 22.29 -17.37 -5.38
N GLU A 502 21.55 -16.50 -4.71
CA GLU A 502 21.48 -15.08 -5.07
C GLU A 502 22.86 -14.42 -4.91
N ASN A 503 23.27 -13.60 -5.88
CA ASN A 503 24.51 -12.84 -5.83
C ASN A 503 24.38 -11.60 -4.92
N SER A 504 24.16 -11.84 -3.63
CA SER A 504 24.00 -10.81 -2.61
C SER A 504 24.74 -11.17 -1.33
N LEU A 505 24.74 -10.28 -0.33
CA LEU A 505 25.27 -10.59 1.00
C LEU A 505 24.60 -11.84 1.58
N TRP A 506 23.29 -11.95 1.39
CA TRP A 506 22.49 -13.09 1.86
C TRP A 506 22.92 -14.41 1.20
N GLY A 507 23.07 -14.45 -0.13
CA GLY A 507 23.52 -15.66 -0.80
C GLY A 507 24.99 -16.01 -0.52
N ARG A 508 25.86 -15.01 -0.33
CA ARG A 508 27.26 -15.25 0.08
C ARG A 508 27.38 -15.81 1.49
N GLY A 509 26.60 -15.30 2.45
CA GLY A 509 26.55 -15.85 3.81
C GLY A 509 26.01 -17.29 3.85
N ASN A 510 24.99 -17.58 3.02
CA ASN A 510 24.53 -18.96 2.81
C ASN A 510 25.62 -19.84 2.20
N HIS A 511 26.32 -19.38 1.15
CA HIS A 511 27.43 -20.13 0.55
C HIS A 511 28.49 -20.52 1.58
N GLU A 512 28.95 -19.57 2.41
CA GLU A 512 29.96 -19.82 3.42
C GLU A 512 29.51 -20.89 4.43
N SER A 513 28.30 -20.74 4.98
CA SER A 513 27.76 -21.68 5.98
C SER A 513 27.53 -23.09 5.40
N MET A 514 26.99 -23.17 4.19
CA MET A 514 26.75 -24.41 3.46
C MET A 514 28.07 -25.11 3.10
N GLN A 515 29.03 -24.37 2.57
CA GLN A 515 30.33 -24.91 2.17
C GLN A 515 31.08 -25.44 3.39
N ARG A 516 31.11 -24.71 4.50
CA ARG A 516 31.74 -25.16 5.75
C ARG A 516 31.11 -26.46 6.27
N PHE A 517 29.78 -26.58 6.21
CA PHE A 517 29.09 -27.81 6.62
C PHE A 517 29.44 -29.00 5.71
N LEU A 518 29.50 -28.78 4.38
CA LEU A 518 29.91 -29.80 3.42
C LEU A 518 31.35 -30.26 3.67
N GLU A 519 32.28 -29.34 3.88
CA GLU A 519 33.68 -29.65 4.19
C GLU A 519 33.81 -30.48 5.47
N LEU A 520 33.10 -30.11 6.54
CA LEU A 520 33.07 -30.86 7.80
C LEU A 520 32.49 -32.28 7.66
N THR A 521 31.65 -32.51 6.64
CA THR A 521 31.05 -33.82 6.35
C THR A 521 31.76 -34.57 5.22
N GLY A 522 32.93 -34.08 4.77
CA GLY A 522 33.73 -34.72 3.72
C GLY A 522 33.08 -34.66 2.33
N ARG A 523 32.26 -33.63 2.07
CA ARG A 523 31.50 -33.44 0.84
C ARG A 523 31.83 -32.09 0.21
N THR A 524 31.52 -31.95 -1.08
CA THR A 524 31.58 -30.69 -1.82
C THR A 524 30.35 -30.59 -2.73
N PRO A 525 29.87 -29.38 -3.05
CA PRO A 525 28.80 -29.23 -4.03
C PRO A 525 29.32 -29.62 -5.43
N THR A 526 28.46 -30.21 -6.26
CA THR A 526 28.86 -30.56 -7.64
C THR A 526 29.00 -29.32 -8.52
N HIS A 527 28.25 -28.27 -8.20
CA HIS A 527 28.26 -26.98 -8.87
C HIS A 527 27.74 -25.88 -7.96
N VAL A 528 28.22 -24.65 -8.16
CA VAL A 528 27.72 -23.44 -7.50
C VAL A 528 27.36 -22.44 -8.58
N ALA A 529 26.07 -22.11 -8.68
CA ALA A 529 25.54 -21.12 -9.63
C ALA A 529 25.08 -19.87 -8.88
N TRP A 530 25.34 -18.70 -9.46
CA TRP A 530 24.96 -17.40 -8.91
C TRP A 530 23.89 -16.75 -9.77
N ILE A 531 22.87 -16.16 -9.14
CA ILE A 531 21.77 -15.45 -9.81
C ILE A 531 21.73 -14.00 -9.35
N ASN A 532 21.72 -13.04 -10.27
CA ASN A 532 21.50 -11.64 -9.90
C ASN A 532 20.02 -11.32 -9.74
N ARG A 533 19.69 -10.36 -8.87
CA ARG A 533 18.30 -9.90 -8.70
C ARG A 533 17.77 -9.33 -10.02
N GLY A 534 16.58 -9.77 -10.42
CA GLY A 534 15.94 -9.45 -11.70
C GLY A 534 16.41 -10.31 -12.87
N GLU A 535 17.36 -11.23 -12.68
CA GLU A 535 17.85 -12.11 -13.73
C GLU A 535 16.91 -13.30 -13.96
N HIS A 536 16.59 -13.56 -15.23
CA HIS A 536 15.87 -14.77 -15.60
C HIS A 536 16.82 -15.97 -15.65
N VAL A 537 16.52 -17.00 -14.86
CA VAL A 537 17.27 -18.26 -14.92
C VAL A 537 17.01 -18.96 -16.25
N GLY A 538 18.07 -19.05 -17.07
CA GLY A 538 18.02 -19.59 -18.43
C GLY A 538 18.31 -21.11 -18.54
N PRO A 539 18.05 -21.72 -19.72
CA PRO A 539 18.32 -23.14 -19.97
C PRO A 539 19.78 -23.57 -19.80
N SER A 540 20.74 -22.65 -20.01
CA SER A 540 22.18 -22.92 -19.88
C SER A 540 22.56 -23.32 -18.45
N MET A 541 22.08 -22.56 -17.44
CA MET A 541 22.36 -22.84 -16.03
C MET A 541 21.84 -24.23 -15.62
N LEU A 542 20.61 -24.58 -16.02
CA LEU A 542 20.04 -25.90 -15.73
C LEU A 542 20.83 -27.04 -16.39
N GLU A 543 21.37 -26.81 -17.59
CA GLU A 543 22.19 -27.80 -18.29
C GLU A 543 23.57 -27.96 -17.62
N GLU A 544 24.20 -26.88 -17.19
CA GLU A 544 25.46 -26.90 -16.43
C GLU A 544 25.30 -27.65 -15.10
N ILE A 545 24.22 -27.38 -14.36
CA ILE A 545 23.89 -28.09 -13.12
C ILE A 545 23.73 -29.59 -13.40
N ARG A 546 23.04 -30.01 -14.46
CA ARG A 546 22.90 -31.43 -14.83
C ARG A 546 24.24 -32.07 -15.19
N ARG A 547 25.07 -31.39 -15.99
CA ARG A 547 26.40 -31.87 -16.39
C ARG A 547 27.36 -32.03 -15.22
N SER A 548 27.17 -31.27 -14.14
CA SER A 548 27.94 -31.44 -12.91
C SER A 548 27.66 -32.78 -12.19
N GLY A 549 26.59 -33.49 -12.55
CA GLY A 549 26.17 -34.71 -11.87
C GLY A 549 25.32 -34.47 -10.62
N ALA A 550 24.79 -33.26 -10.44
CA ALA A 550 23.84 -32.93 -9.38
C ALA A 550 22.60 -33.84 -9.45
N GLN A 551 22.13 -34.26 -8.28
CA GLN A 551 20.91 -35.05 -8.09
C GLN A 551 19.80 -34.25 -7.39
N GLY A 552 20.14 -33.08 -6.86
CA GLY A 552 19.19 -32.10 -6.30
C GLY A 552 19.80 -30.70 -6.26
N ILE A 553 18.96 -29.70 -6.01
CA ILE A 553 19.34 -28.29 -5.93
C ILE A 553 19.01 -27.77 -4.53
N VAL A 554 19.97 -27.10 -3.90
CA VAL A 554 19.71 -26.20 -2.77
C VAL A 554 19.58 -24.78 -3.31
N LEU A 555 18.42 -24.17 -3.13
CA LEU A 555 18.08 -22.87 -3.71
C LEU A 555 18.03 -21.78 -2.64
N VAL A 556 18.77 -20.70 -2.85
CA VAL A 556 18.69 -19.45 -2.08
C VAL A 556 18.39 -18.34 -3.08
N ALA A 557 17.12 -17.98 -3.19
CA ALA A 557 16.63 -17.00 -4.16
C ALA A 557 15.35 -16.31 -3.65
N ASN A 558 15.02 -15.15 -4.21
CA ASN A 558 13.74 -14.50 -3.97
C ASN A 558 12.67 -15.00 -4.94
N THR A 559 11.46 -14.51 -4.76
CA THR A 559 10.26 -14.94 -5.49
C THR A 559 10.41 -14.93 -7.02
N MET A 560 10.97 -13.88 -7.61
CA MET A 560 11.06 -13.77 -9.07
C MET A 560 12.07 -14.76 -9.67
N GLU A 561 13.26 -14.83 -9.10
CA GLU A 561 14.33 -15.73 -9.56
C GLU A 561 13.94 -17.19 -9.36
N GLY A 562 13.36 -17.52 -8.19
CA GLY A 562 12.84 -18.84 -7.90
C GLY A 562 11.71 -19.25 -8.86
N ALA A 563 10.78 -18.34 -9.15
CA ALA A 563 9.71 -18.60 -10.12
C ALA A 563 10.27 -18.81 -11.52
N SER A 564 11.26 -18.00 -11.94
CA SER A 564 11.92 -18.15 -13.24
C SER A 564 12.60 -19.51 -13.38
N LEU A 565 13.28 -19.99 -12.32
CA LEU A 565 13.89 -21.32 -12.30
C LEU A 565 12.82 -22.42 -12.45
N VAL A 566 11.75 -22.36 -11.65
CA VAL A 566 10.66 -23.36 -11.69
C VAL A 566 9.94 -23.36 -13.04
N GLN A 567 9.68 -22.19 -13.64
CA GLN A 567 9.13 -22.08 -14.98
C GLN A 567 10.06 -22.66 -16.05
N ALA A 568 11.38 -22.47 -15.93
CA ALA A 568 12.35 -23.07 -16.83
C ALA A 568 12.35 -24.60 -16.71
N MET A 569 12.24 -25.14 -15.50
CA MET A 569 12.14 -26.58 -15.26
C MET A 569 10.82 -27.17 -15.78
N ALA A 570 9.72 -26.43 -15.67
CA ALA A 570 8.44 -26.82 -16.27
C ALA A 570 8.52 -26.90 -17.81
N ARG A 571 9.27 -26.00 -18.46
CA ARG A 571 9.54 -26.08 -19.90
C ARG A 571 10.40 -27.29 -20.26
N ASP A 572 11.45 -27.58 -19.48
CA ASP A 572 12.32 -28.74 -19.70
C ASP A 572 11.54 -30.08 -19.67
N LEU A 573 10.49 -30.19 -18.85
CA LEU A 573 9.59 -31.34 -18.83
C LEU A 573 8.87 -31.56 -20.15
N THR A 574 8.51 -30.48 -20.87
CA THR A 574 7.89 -30.58 -22.21
C THR A 574 8.84 -31.17 -23.27
N TRP A 575 10.14 -31.16 -22.98
CA TRP A 575 11.19 -31.76 -23.81
C TRP A 575 11.65 -33.13 -23.29
N GLY A 576 10.89 -33.74 -22.37
CA GLY A 576 11.20 -35.06 -21.83
C GLY A 576 12.38 -35.10 -20.85
N LYS A 577 12.88 -33.93 -20.41
CA LYS A 577 13.96 -33.88 -19.41
C LYS A 577 13.40 -34.07 -18.00
N LYS A 578 14.10 -34.84 -17.18
CA LYS A 578 13.76 -35.01 -15.76
C LYS A 578 14.23 -33.79 -14.95
N PRO A 579 13.34 -33.08 -14.23
CA PRO A 579 13.71 -31.97 -13.36
C PRO A 579 14.43 -32.50 -12.11
N LEU A 580 15.42 -31.76 -11.62
CA LEU A 580 16.05 -32.03 -10.34
C LEU A 580 15.12 -31.58 -9.21
N PRO A 581 15.01 -32.32 -8.09
CA PRO A 581 14.28 -31.84 -6.92
C PRO A 581 14.99 -30.62 -6.31
N ILE A 582 14.20 -29.71 -5.73
CA ILE A 582 14.67 -28.47 -5.10
C ILE A 582 14.30 -28.49 -3.61
N ILE A 583 15.28 -28.18 -2.76
CA ILE A 583 15.03 -27.70 -1.40
C ILE A 583 15.44 -26.24 -1.35
N SER A 584 14.46 -25.37 -1.14
CA SER A 584 14.62 -23.93 -1.18
C SER A 584 14.64 -23.34 0.22
N HIS A 585 15.45 -22.30 0.39
CA HIS A 585 15.24 -21.30 1.44
C HIS A 585 13.88 -20.61 1.25
N TRP A 586 13.36 -19.97 2.29
CA TRP A 586 12.04 -19.31 2.29
C TRP A 586 11.96 -18.04 1.46
N GLY A 587 13.07 -17.52 0.94
CA GLY A 587 13.07 -16.30 0.14
C GLY A 587 12.07 -16.34 -1.01
N ILE A 588 11.89 -17.52 -1.62
CA ILE A 588 10.94 -17.68 -2.73
C ILE A 588 9.49 -17.39 -2.32
N VAL A 589 9.11 -17.63 -1.06
CA VAL A 589 7.73 -17.43 -0.57
C VAL A 589 7.51 -16.05 0.07
N SER A 590 8.46 -15.13 -0.11
CA SER A 590 8.34 -13.77 0.45
C SER A 590 7.35 -12.87 -0.31
N GLY A 591 7.16 -13.12 -1.61
CA GLY A 591 6.18 -12.49 -2.49
C GLY A 591 5.12 -13.48 -3.02
N ASP A 592 4.50 -13.15 -4.15
CA ASP A 592 3.40 -13.94 -4.76
C ASP A 592 3.91 -15.09 -5.66
N PHE A 593 4.76 -15.96 -5.10
CA PHE A 593 5.38 -17.06 -5.85
C PHE A 593 4.36 -18.00 -6.49
N TRP A 594 3.32 -18.37 -5.74
CA TRP A 594 2.33 -19.32 -6.22
C TRP A 594 1.62 -18.81 -7.48
N SER A 595 1.22 -17.54 -7.53
CA SER A 595 0.57 -16.99 -8.72
C SER A 595 1.48 -16.96 -9.94
N LEU A 596 2.79 -16.88 -9.77
CA LEU A 596 3.78 -16.92 -10.86
C LEU A 596 4.00 -18.33 -11.42
N VAL A 597 3.78 -19.38 -10.62
CA VAL A 597 4.08 -20.77 -11.03
C VAL A 597 2.85 -21.66 -11.16
N ARG A 598 1.65 -21.19 -10.80
CA ARG A 598 0.43 -22.01 -10.81
C ARG A 598 -0.10 -22.31 -12.23
N PRO A 599 -0.61 -23.53 -12.48
CA PRO A 599 -0.47 -24.69 -11.60
C PRO A 599 0.98 -25.19 -11.59
N LEU A 600 1.52 -25.45 -10.40
CA LEU A 600 2.86 -26.03 -10.29
C LEU A 600 2.84 -27.43 -10.91
N HIS A 601 3.70 -27.67 -11.90
CA HIS A 601 3.72 -28.94 -12.62
C HIS A 601 4.04 -30.09 -11.64
N PRO A 602 3.26 -31.19 -11.59
CA PRO A 602 3.41 -32.26 -10.59
C PRO A 602 4.76 -32.99 -10.65
N GLY A 603 5.45 -32.91 -11.78
CA GLY A 603 6.83 -33.40 -11.94
C GLY A 603 7.90 -32.56 -11.23
N ILE A 604 7.58 -31.37 -10.71
CA ILE A 604 8.52 -30.51 -9.98
C ILE A 604 8.38 -30.78 -8.48
N ASN A 605 9.41 -31.40 -7.90
CA ASN A 605 9.53 -31.55 -6.44
C ASN A 605 10.19 -30.30 -5.86
N LEU A 606 9.39 -29.44 -5.23
CA LEU A 606 9.83 -28.22 -4.57
C LEU A 606 9.44 -28.28 -3.09
N GLN A 607 10.46 -28.25 -2.23
CA GLN A 607 10.32 -28.13 -0.78
C GLN A 607 10.91 -26.79 -0.32
N VAL A 608 10.34 -26.20 0.72
CA VAL A 608 10.71 -24.88 1.22
C VAL A 608 10.90 -24.95 2.73
N LEU A 609 12.02 -24.41 3.22
CA LEU A 609 12.24 -24.20 4.66
C LEU A 609 11.13 -23.33 5.26
N GLN A 610 10.61 -23.75 6.41
CA GLN A 610 9.67 -23.00 7.25
C GLN A 610 10.08 -23.12 8.72
N THR A 611 9.62 -22.19 9.54
CA THR A 611 9.77 -22.19 11.02
C THR A 611 8.45 -22.29 11.75
N PHE A 612 7.33 -22.11 11.04
CA PHE A 612 6.01 -22.12 11.63
C PHE A 612 4.93 -22.54 10.63
N SER A 613 3.90 -23.21 11.14
CA SER A 613 2.65 -23.48 10.43
C SER A 613 1.50 -23.50 11.41
N PHE A 614 0.35 -22.96 11.00
CA PHE A 614 -0.88 -23.06 11.77
C PHE A 614 -1.48 -24.47 11.77
N THR A 615 -1.15 -25.30 10.80
CA THR A 615 -1.79 -26.61 10.58
C THR A 615 -0.83 -27.79 10.74
N PHE A 616 0.48 -27.55 10.67
CA PHE A 616 1.50 -28.58 10.85
C PHE A 616 2.17 -28.44 12.22
N HIS A 617 2.05 -29.49 13.05
CA HIS A 617 2.40 -29.48 14.48
C HIS A 617 1.84 -28.25 15.24
N PRO A 618 0.51 -28.01 15.19
CA PRO A 618 -0.10 -26.85 15.81
C PRO A 618 0.21 -26.81 17.31
N LYS A 619 0.49 -25.61 17.81
CA LYS A 619 0.72 -25.34 19.22
C LYS A 619 -0.60 -24.97 19.90
N GLU A 620 -0.61 -24.97 21.23
CA GLU A 620 -1.78 -24.64 22.06
C GLU A 620 -2.46 -23.32 21.65
N ASN A 621 -1.66 -22.31 21.28
CA ASN A 621 -2.16 -21.00 20.85
C ASN A 621 -2.52 -20.89 19.36
N SER A 622 -2.18 -21.89 18.53
CA SER A 622 -2.31 -21.79 17.06
C SER A 622 -3.74 -21.59 16.59
N GLU A 623 -4.70 -22.36 17.11
CA GLU A 623 -6.12 -22.23 16.72
C GLU A 623 -6.71 -20.88 17.13
N ARG A 624 -6.38 -20.43 18.34
CA ARG A 624 -6.86 -19.16 18.90
C ARG A 624 -6.37 -17.98 18.05
N VAL A 625 -5.08 -17.95 17.72
CA VAL A 625 -4.51 -16.88 16.88
C VAL A 625 -5.00 -16.98 15.44
N LEU A 626 -5.17 -18.19 14.89
CA LEU A 626 -5.73 -18.37 13.55
C LEU A 626 -7.18 -17.85 13.47
N ASN A 627 -8.00 -18.13 14.48
CA ASN A 627 -9.36 -17.62 14.56
C ASN A 627 -9.36 -16.09 14.69
N LEU A 628 -8.48 -15.53 15.53
CA LEU A 628 -8.33 -14.08 15.64
C LEU A 628 -7.90 -13.45 14.31
N TYR A 629 -6.95 -14.05 13.58
CA TYR A 629 -6.54 -13.61 12.25
C TYR A 629 -7.72 -13.58 11.28
N ARG A 630 -8.46 -14.70 11.19
CA ARG A 630 -9.62 -14.82 10.28
C ARG A 630 -10.71 -13.81 10.59
N THR A 631 -11.04 -13.62 11.86
CA THR A 631 -12.06 -12.66 12.28
C THR A 631 -11.59 -11.22 12.10
N PHE A 632 -10.36 -10.89 12.51
CA PHE A 632 -9.89 -9.50 12.49
C PHE A 632 -9.62 -9.01 11.07
N PHE A 633 -9.05 -9.84 10.21
CA PHE A 633 -8.76 -9.50 8.81
C PHE A 633 -9.87 -9.89 7.81
N ASN A 634 -10.97 -10.49 8.29
CA ASN A 634 -12.07 -11.00 7.45
C ASN A 634 -11.57 -11.96 6.35
N GLU A 635 -10.63 -12.83 6.72
CA GLU A 635 -9.97 -13.78 5.82
C GLU A 635 -10.61 -15.17 5.92
N THR A 636 -11.14 -15.68 4.81
CA THR A 636 -11.78 -17.01 4.75
C THR A 636 -10.91 -18.07 4.08
N GLY A 637 -9.78 -17.65 3.50
CA GLY A 637 -8.87 -18.52 2.74
C GLY A 637 -7.72 -19.10 3.57
N GLY A 638 -6.65 -19.48 2.84
CA GLY A 638 -5.38 -19.81 3.46
C GLY A 638 -4.71 -18.61 4.11
N VAL A 639 -3.81 -18.88 5.05
CA VAL A 639 -2.98 -17.83 5.64
C VAL A 639 -1.80 -17.55 4.72
N ASN A 640 -1.70 -16.32 4.24
CA ASN A 640 -0.53 -15.85 3.50
C ASN A 640 0.61 -15.54 4.48
N ALA A 641 1.84 -15.92 4.11
CA ALA A 641 3.04 -15.70 4.91
C ALA A 641 2.89 -16.04 6.41
N PRO A 642 2.46 -17.27 6.79
CA PRO A 642 2.19 -17.64 8.19
C PRO A 642 3.41 -17.47 9.10
N VAL A 643 4.62 -17.69 8.55
CA VAL A 643 5.89 -17.45 9.24
C VAL A 643 6.04 -15.97 9.63
N ALA A 644 5.78 -15.05 8.69
CA ALA A 644 5.88 -13.61 8.93
C ALA A 644 4.93 -13.15 10.05
N ILE A 645 3.69 -13.68 10.02
CA ILE A 645 2.68 -13.41 11.04
C ILE A 645 3.15 -13.88 12.42
N ALA A 646 3.61 -15.13 12.52
CA ALA A 646 3.96 -15.70 13.82
C ALA A 646 5.20 -15.03 14.44
N GLN A 647 6.21 -14.72 13.63
CA GLN A 647 7.45 -14.08 14.10
C GLN A 647 7.19 -12.66 14.61
N ALA A 648 6.39 -11.87 13.87
CA ALA A 648 6.00 -10.53 14.31
C ALA A 648 5.09 -10.58 15.55
N TYR A 649 4.14 -11.52 15.61
CA TYR A 649 3.26 -11.71 16.76
C TYR A 649 4.06 -11.99 18.04
N ASP A 650 5.00 -12.94 17.99
CA ASP A 650 5.86 -13.25 19.13
C ASP A 650 6.76 -12.08 19.51
N LEU A 651 7.39 -11.40 18.55
CA LEU A 651 8.25 -10.24 18.81
C LEU A 651 7.52 -9.10 19.53
N ILE A 652 6.28 -8.77 19.13
CA ILE A 652 5.51 -7.72 19.79
C ILE A 652 5.12 -8.11 21.22
N HIS A 653 4.75 -9.37 21.46
CA HIS A 653 4.49 -9.84 22.82
C HIS A 653 5.75 -9.83 23.69
N LEU A 654 6.89 -10.28 23.16
CA LEU A 654 8.18 -10.23 23.86
C LEU A 654 8.58 -8.79 24.19
N LEU A 655 8.41 -7.85 23.24
CA LEU A 655 8.63 -6.43 23.47
C LEU A 655 7.72 -5.89 24.59
N ALA A 656 6.43 -6.22 24.56
CA ALA A 656 5.48 -5.79 25.58
C ALA A 656 5.87 -6.30 26.97
N GLN A 657 6.28 -7.57 27.09
CA GLN A 657 6.80 -8.13 28.34
C GLN A 657 8.06 -7.39 28.81
N ALA A 658 8.98 -7.08 27.91
CA ALA A 658 10.20 -6.34 28.26
C ALA A 658 9.91 -4.93 28.77
N ILE A 659 8.97 -4.21 28.16
CA ILE A 659 8.54 -2.88 28.63
C ILE A 659 7.86 -2.98 30.00
N ILE A 660 7.02 -3.98 30.23
CA ILE A 660 6.37 -4.22 31.53
C ILE A 660 7.43 -4.51 32.59
N GLN A 661 8.39 -5.40 32.30
CA GLN A 661 9.48 -5.76 33.20
C GLN A 661 10.37 -4.56 33.52
N ALA A 662 10.69 -3.73 32.52
CA ALA A 662 11.49 -2.52 32.70
C ALA A 662 10.73 -1.42 33.48
N GLY A 663 9.39 -1.44 33.47
CA GLY A 663 8.54 -0.40 34.06
C GLY A 663 8.65 0.96 33.36
N THR A 664 9.26 1.02 32.17
CA THR A 664 9.55 2.24 31.43
C THR A 664 9.62 1.97 29.92
N THR A 665 9.47 3.02 29.11
CA THR A 665 9.73 2.97 27.65
C THR A 665 11.11 3.51 27.28
N GLU A 666 12.02 3.66 28.25
CA GLU A 666 13.41 4.03 27.98
C GLU A 666 14.10 2.90 27.22
N ARG A 667 14.65 3.22 26.06
CA ARG A 667 15.10 2.24 25.04
C ARG A 667 16.18 1.29 25.56
N LYS A 668 17.14 1.79 26.35
CA LYS A 668 18.19 0.95 26.92
C LYS A 668 17.63 0.00 27.98
N ALA A 669 16.77 0.45 28.87
CA ALA A 669 16.13 -0.38 29.88
C ALA A 669 15.24 -1.47 29.24
N VAL A 670 14.50 -1.14 28.19
CA VAL A 670 13.72 -2.12 27.42
C VAL A 670 14.64 -3.14 26.75
N ARG A 671 15.78 -2.70 26.19
CA ARG A 671 16.81 -3.59 25.63
C ARG A 671 17.36 -4.55 26.68
N ASP A 672 17.79 -4.04 27.83
CA ASP A 672 18.32 -4.85 28.93
C ASP A 672 17.26 -5.85 29.46
N ALA A 673 15.97 -5.47 29.45
CA ALA A 673 14.87 -6.36 29.83
C ALA A 673 14.64 -7.49 28.81
N LEU A 674 14.80 -7.23 27.50
CA LEU A 674 14.69 -8.28 26.46
C LEU A 674 15.70 -9.42 26.68
N GLU A 675 16.92 -9.11 27.14
CA GLU A 675 17.98 -10.08 27.44
C GLU A 675 17.73 -10.92 28.71
N SER A 676 16.74 -10.54 29.52
CA SER A 676 16.47 -11.15 30.84
C SER A 676 15.01 -11.56 31.01
N LEU A 677 14.27 -11.68 29.91
CA LEU A 677 12.89 -12.18 29.94
C LEU A 677 12.85 -13.61 30.47
N ALA A 678 11.84 -13.87 31.31
CA ALA A 678 11.51 -15.22 31.75
C ALA A 678 10.96 -16.07 30.58
N GLU A 679 10.59 -17.31 30.89
CA GLU A 679 9.95 -18.19 29.92
C GLU A 679 8.69 -17.55 29.33
N TYR A 680 8.55 -17.62 27.99
CA TYR A 680 7.37 -17.12 27.28
C TYR A 680 6.79 -18.20 26.34
N PRO A 681 5.50 -18.58 26.49
CA PRO A 681 4.85 -19.53 25.60
C PRO A 681 4.38 -18.85 24.31
N GLY A 682 5.33 -18.63 23.39
CA GLY A 682 5.06 -18.04 22.09
C GLY A 682 4.24 -18.93 21.16
N LEU A 683 3.84 -18.34 20.04
CA LEU A 683 3.14 -19.00 18.96
C LEU A 683 4.05 -19.98 18.22
N ILE A 684 5.32 -19.63 18.02
CA ILE A 684 6.30 -20.48 17.31
C ILE A 684 6.78 -21.60 18.24
N LYS A 685 7.24 -21.22 19.44
CA LYS A 685 7.78 -22.12 20.45
C LYS A 685 7.61 -21.56 21.85
N ARG A 686 7.86 -22.42 22.84
CA ARG A 686 8.13 -21.98 24.22
C ARG A 686 9.57 -21.48 24.29
N TYR A 687 9.74 -20.20 24.54
CA TYR A 687 11.05 -19.55 24.69
C TYR A 687 11.50 -19.66 26.14
N ASN A 688 12.71 -20.20 26.40
CA ASN A 688 13.21 -20.36 27.77
C ASN A 688 14.74 -20.19 27.85
N PRO A 689 15.25 -18.98 28.11
CA PRO A 689 14.62 -17.69 27.81
C PRO A 689 14.59 -17.44 26.28
N PRO A 690 13.90 -16.40 25.78
CA PRO A 690 13.96 -16.01 24.36
C PRO A 690 15.37 -15.51 23.99
N PHE A 691 15.89 -14.54 24.73
CA PHE A 691 17.18 -13.93 24.50
C PHE A 691 18.04 -13.96 25.77
N THR A 692 19.34 -13.82 25.58
CA THR A 692 20.34 -13.66 26.64
C THR A 692 21.40 -12.66 26.15
N PRO A 693 22.24 -12.09 27.02
CA PRO A 693 23.29 -11.16 26.59
C PRO A 693 24.21 -11.71 25.47
N ASP A 694 24.38 -13.03 25.40
CA ASP A 694 25.24 -13.70 24.41
C ASP A 694 24.44 -14.33 23.26
N ARG A 695 23.10 -14.28 23.29
CA ARG A 695 22.22 -14.93 22.29
C ARG A 695 20.99 -14.09 21.99
N HIS A 696 21.04 -13.40 20.86
CA HIS A 696 19.96 -12.54 20.35
C HIS A 696 19.16 -13.19 19.21
N ASP A 697 19.47 -14.45 18.90
CA ASP A 697 18.66 -15.34 18.07
C ASP A 697 17.80 -16.25 18.94
N ALA A 698 16.48 -16.16 18.79
CA ALA A 698 15.55 -16.96 19.59
C ALA A 698 15.31 -18.37 19.00
N LEU A 699 15.47 -18.53 17.69
CA LEU A 699 15.25 -19.80 16.98
C LEU A 699 16.55 -20.60 16.85
N ASN A 700 16.41 -21.92 16.75
CA ASN A 700 17.49 -22.86 16.50
C ASN A 700 17.10 -23.86 15.38
N ALA A 701 18.01 -24.76 15.02
CA ALA A 701 17.80 -25.70 13.92
C ALA A 701 16.67 -26.73 14.14
N ASP A 702 16.25 -26.95 15.39
CA ASP A 702 15.13 -27.85 15.72
C ASP A 702 13.77 -27.20 15.42
N ASP A 703 13.74 -25.87 15.31
CA ASP A 703 12.52 -25.12 14.95
C ASP A 703 12.25 -25.15 13.43
N TYR A 704 13.15 -25.72 12.63
CA TYR A 704 13.07 -25.70 11.17
C TYR A 704 12.34 -26.94 10.64
N PHE A 705 11.59 -26.82 9.57
CA PHE A 705 11.04 -27.97 8.85
C PHE A 705 10.88 -27.64 7.37
N LEU A 706 10.64 -28.67 6.55
CA LEU A 706 10.37 -28.49 5.13
C LEU A 706 8.87 -28.53 4.88
N ALA A 707 8.40 -27.69 3.98
CA ALA A 707 7.01 -27.63 3.53
C ALA A 707 6.92 -27.70 2.00
N ARG A 708 5.75 -28.07 1.48
CA ARG A 708 5.44 -28.04 0.05
C ARG A 708 4.12 -27.32 -0.21
N PHE A 709 3.96 -26.79 -1.42
CA PHE A 709 2.69 -26.25 -1.87
C PHE A 709 1.65 -27.36 -2.07
N ASN A 710 0.44 -27.15 -1.58
CA ASN A 710 -0.74 -27.93 -1.98
C ASN A 710 -1.36 -27.36 -3.28
N GLN A 711 -2.47 -27.95 -3.73
CA GLN A 711 -3.16 -27.51 -4.95
C GLN A 711 -3.74 -26.10 -4.86
N ASP A 712 -3.96 -25.60 -3.65
CA ASP A 712 -4.49 -24.26 -3.36
C ASP A 712 -3.38 -23.21 -3.15
N GLY A 713 -2.11 -23.61 -3.22
CA GLY A 713 -0.96 -22.72 -3.00
C GLY A 713 -0.60 -22.47 -1.54
N GLN A 714 -1.13 -23.27 -0.61
CA GLN A 714 -0.76 -23.22 0.80
C GLN A 714 0.46 -24.11 1.07
N LEU A 715 1.35 -23.64 1.95
CA LEU A 715 2.48 -24.43 2.43
C LEU A 715 2.01 -25.41 3.52
N ILE A 716 2.22 -26.70 3.26
CA ILE A 716 1.94 -27.79 4.20
C ILE A 716 3.27 -28.45 4.57
N GLY A 717 3.51 -28.62 5.88
CA GLY A 717 4.72 -29.26 6.38
C GLY A 717 4.88 -30.72 5.94
N ILE A 718 6.12 -31.18 5.96
CA ILE A 718 6.56 -32.52 5.59
C ILE A 718 7.23 -33.13 6.82
N ASP A 719 6.79 -34.31 7.23
CA ASP A 719 7.44 -35.07 8.31
C ASP A 719 8.86 -35.49 7.89
N ARG A 720 9.82 -35.41 8.82
CA ARG A 720 11.27 -35.64 8.59
C ARG A 720 11.68 -37.12 8.53
#